data_AF-A0AAP6CY76-F1
#
_entry.id   AF-A0AAP6CY76-F1
#
_cell.length_a   1.000
_cell.length_b   1.000
_cell.length_c   1.000
_cell.angle_alpha   90.00
_cell.angle_beta   90.00
_cell.angle_gamma   90.00
#
_symmetry.space_group_name_H-M   'P 1'
#
loop_
_entity.id
_entity.type
_entity.pdbx_description
1 polymer ?
#
loop_
_entity_poly.entity_id
_entity_poly.type
_entity_poly.pdbx_seq_one_letter_code
_entity_poly.pdbx_strand_id
1 'polypeptide(L)'
;MVNIFETTNLIENELVALHESVSFKFNAVVEEFITILRSSDSLVFVPCSMGKDSSTVLNAASEAYRVCIQNGWIEKTRPLIVSTVDTLSESLPMVMYTRWVKSKFIDYAKDNDINVYYDIVTPSFHEEYANKYLTSNKLIPNAQRNSDCSSILKIVPSERYLKNLLDRFKSDEELQQYTRFDVICATGQRNNESTKRKGNMVIQGTSDKSISDLLKEMKESDLNTGYPLFLYAPIRDWSTQEVFTSLELSGAKPLTRSLAGLPPLPGFLSDFALLLAIYGNASSDVCEIAVGQKNSNGCNGSSRFGCTLCTMVQHDKTQNSLAKHTRWKVFLQEEVLRIRDFMFQLSCNMDARMMHAKAIDFAAYQRVAFQPNVLKVKYLEKLVRYFAQISIESSKKAEEFKRLYKSGYVDQHEGVIDIKNDRSLNAKARRAFLDMYIQEAQKPLINIFSEKHAAYLSFRWSLDGVNALPYRPLVIWNELLRGNGWIPYPKSNAEYESIHGKISINSSKLPEAVLMKTLNVDNDPVRFIDNHKSFLSYWERPIDASDLNESDFNCTTKILPKTQLPVKVSIAHNLKLEPISQDTSRSKHCDLLGRISVMVNAERVELFDLISSNSDKVIKLECNGRKASSAFSEYFKTSLLKGYANKKALNWYNEIDEQISSIEFSSIQEATKVIYASFSSMFGGGKINTKLSIPYLSHVTDIQYQEKARKVKPSLDFTKRVAKIRSGKLTKGTTRLSFYNLETNPRLHYAHADNHRVLHPDIDLLGEEVKDVFTPAHYIDPNAALGDKLNIVVNERTLSQWHLTQPYERIKAEHDLALIQNIRRRRLSLSNRKQSVRSTQLGAVARSMVETGAVRISLKYYPTFLDIAKRTELLSELGCFDYQDMNASELKQLPFMVSMQKHRIDKAKLLLHVRERRNAIRHKIKLQLSRPLEGCESRLRNHCDRLKKYLARFGESTVKLNNPTLFLTDNQPQIHRTLKCWSLLSSDSFKSIEEFYKSSLSTNQLTELNAKPSIKKEITHFTIEQLNSVVSVLEQSIAMNWALKGVYSNAINSIDSETVSKIAKVSKDLSNLKFDDVFKYKSSEEYLCLKTELRNLNAALYTRLSNIETPASNVINLDKQDFLASFNPSVENYLTRLGEYESNLSEALITLEWFKAQIEDIKRFSLRETISKFSLEQRLSLSTDLCTMPVNTNVTISPDRVDSNMHTTKVTKRSTRNVTPKPLLESLLNL
;
A
#
# COMPACT_ATOMS: atom_id res chain seq x y z
N MET A 1 36.24 -57.87 42.63
CA MET A 1 35.01 -58.33 41.95
C MET A 1 33.71 -57.90 42.65
N VAL A 2 33.73 -57.43 43.91
CA VAL A 2 32.50 -57.11 44.68
C VAL A 2 31.91 -55.70 44.38
N ASN A 3 32.65 -54.79 43.73
CA ASN A 3 32.20 -53.39 43.56
C ASN A 3 31.59 -53.05 42.18
N ILE A 4 31.50 -54.02 41.26
CA ILE A 4 30.95 -53.81 39.90
C ILE A 4 29.47 -54.24 39.83
N PHE A 5 29.10 -55.33 40.52
CA PHE A 5 27.73 -55.86 40.49
C PHE A 5 26.71 -54.95 41.20
N GLU A 6 27.09 -54.33 42.32
CA GLU A 6 26.21 -53.41 43.05
C GLU A 6 25.95 -52.12 42.26
N THR A 7 26.97 -51.57 41.58
CA THR A 7 26.83 -50.37 40.74
C THR A 7 25.99 -50.64 39.49
N THR A 8 26.12 -51.79 38.83
CA THR A 8 25.25 -52.15 37.70
C THR A 8 23.79 -52.34 38.10
N ASN A 9 23.51 -52.96 39.25
CA ASN A 9 22.13 -53.13 39.74
C ASN A 9 21.49 -51.78 40.12
N LEU A 10 22.24 -50.87 40.73
CA LEU A 10 21.77 -49.51 41.03
C LEU A 10 21.39 -48.74 39.76
N ILE A 11 22.25 -48.78 38.75
CA ILE A 11 22.03 -48.12 37.46
C ILE A 11 20.81 -48.70 36.72
N GLU A 12 20.66 -50.03 36.70
CA GLU A 12 19.50 -50.67 36.07
C GLU A 12 18.19 -50.31 36.80
N ASN A 13 18.20 -50.26 38.13
CA ASN A 13 17.04 -49.84 38.91
C ASN A 13 16.66 -48.36 38.66
N GLU A 14 17.63 -47.47 38.53
CA GLU A 14 17.39 -46.06 38.17
C GLU A 14 16.79 -45.92 36.76
N LEU A 15 17.25 -46.71 35.79
CA LEU A 15 16.73 -46.74 34.42
C LEU A 15 15.31 -47.32 34.35
N VAL A 16 15.01 -48.38 35.12
CA VAL A 16 13.66 -48.93 35.26
C VAL A 16 12.71 -47.87 35.80
N ALA A 17 13.08 -47.20 36.90
CA ALA A 17 12.28 -46.12 37.48
C ALA A 17 12.06 -44.95 36.52
N LEU A 18 13.07 -44.59 35.72
CA LEU A 18 12.95 -43.57 34.68
C LEU A 18 11.96 -43.99 33.59
N HIS A 19 12.01 -45.24 33.11
CA HIS A 19 11.09 -45.74 32.09
C HIS A 19 9.63 -45.76 32.58
N GLU A 20 9.39 -46.17 33.82
CA GLU A 20 8.06 -46.11 34.45
C GLU A 20 7.57 -44.67 34.55
N SER A 21 8.41 -43.77 35.07
CA SER A 21 8.08 -42.34 35.22
C SER A 21 7.74 -41.68 33.88
N VAL A 22 8.54 -41.94 32.84
CA VAL A 22 8.32 -41.39 31.50
C VAL A 22 7.03 -41.94 30.89
N SER A 23 6.76 -43.23 31.05
CA SER A 23 5.52 -43.83 30.54
C SER A 23 4.29 -43.25 31.21
N PHE A 24 4.33 -43.08 32.54
CA PHE A 24 3.25 -42.43 33.29
C PHE A 24 3.04 -40.98 32.86
N LYS A 25 4.13 -40.19 32.77
CA LYS A 25 4.05 -38.79 32.33
C LYS A 25 3.52 -38.66 30.90
N PHE A 26 3.93 -39.53 29.98
CA PHE A 26 3.44 -39.51 28.60
C PHE A 26 1.93 -39.76 28.57
N ASN A 27 1.45 -40.80 29.26
CA ASN A 27 0.03 -41.12 29.34
C ASN A 27 -0.77 -40.01 30.02
N ALA A 28 -0.23 -39.35 31.06
CA ALA A 28 -0.87 -38.20 31.68
C ALA A 28 -1.07 -37.04 30.68
N VAL A 29 -0.10 -36.77 29.80
CA VAL A 29 -0.23 -35.75 28.75
C VAL A 29 -1.28 -36.16 27.69
N VAL A 30 -1.35 -37.45 27.33
CA VAL A 30 -2.41 -37.96 26.45
C VAL A 30 -3.78 -37.74 27.08
N GLU A 31 -3.94 -38.04 28.37
CA GLU A 31 -5.18 -37.81 29.12
C GLU A 31 -5.55 -36.32 29.23
N GLU A 32 -4.56 -35.43 29.38
CA GLU A 32 -4.79 -33.98 29.32
C GLU A 32 -5.39 -33.58 27.95
N PHE A 33 -4.85 -34.08 26.84
CA PHE A 33 -5.42 -33.82 25.51
C PHE A 33 -6.80 -34.44 25.30
N ILE A 34 -7.03 -35.66 25.77
CA ILE A 34 -8.36 -36.30 25.75
C ILE A 34 -9.35 -35.44 26.54
N THR A 35 -8.95 -34.92 27.70
CA THR A 35 -9.78 -34.02 28.51
C THR A 35 -10.14 -32.75 27.76
N ILE A 36 -9.19 -32.13 27.05
CA ILE A 36 -9.43 -30.94 26.21
C ILE A 36 -10.48 -31.25 25.14
N LEU A 37 -10.26 -32.32 24.37
CA LEU A 37 -11.11 -32.73 23.25
C LEU A 37 -12.54 -33.09 23.67
N ARG A 38 -12.72 -33.61 24.90
CA ARG A 38 -14.02 -34.04 25.44
C ARG A 38 -14.79 -32.94 26.18
N SER A 39 -14.09 -31.96 26.74
CA SER A 39 -14.70 -30.96 27.63
C SER A 39 -15.19 -29.71 26.91
N SER A 40 -14.85 -29.55 25.62
CA SER A 40 -15.11 -28.32 24.86
C SER A 40 -15.18 -28.57 23.35
N ASP A 41 -15.90 -27.70 22.65
CA ASP A 41 -15.77 -27.51 21.20
C ASP A 41 -14.41 -26.88 20.91
N SER A 42 -13.35 -27.69 20.99
CA SER A 42 -11.97 -27.26 20.82
C SER A 42 -11.25 -27.99 19.70
N LEU A 43 -10.30 -27.28 19.09
CA LEU A 43 -9.35 -27.81 18.12
C LEU A 43 -7.95 -27.76 18.71
N VAL A 44 -7.18 -28.83 18.52
CA VAL A 44 -5.77 -28.84 18.91
C VAL A 44 -4.93 -28.33 17.73
N PHE A 45 -4.13 -27.31 18.01
CA PHE A 45 -3.11 -26.78 17.11
C PHE A 45 -1.72 -27.06 17.68
N VAL A 46 -0.91 -27.81 16.94
CA VAL A 46 0.47 -28.14 17.33
C VAL A 46 1.47 -27.47 16.38
N PRO A 47 2.10 -26.34 16.78
CA PRO A 47 3.29 -25.83 16.09
C PRO A 47 4.45 -26.81 16.28
N CYS A 48 4.72 -27.60 15.25
CA CYS A 48 5.68 -28.70 15.31
C CYS A 48 6.94 -28.39 14.48
N SER A 49 8.08 -28.20 15.16
CA SER A 49 9.38 -28.04 14.49
C SER A 49 10.02 -29.36 14.04
N MET A 50 9.37 -30.50 14.37
CA MET A 50 9.93 -31.85 14.31
C MET A 50 11.25 -32.04 15.07
N GLY A 51 11.59 -31.11 15.97
CA GLY A 51 12.61 -31.34 17.00
C GLY A 51 12.05 -32.19 18.15
N LYS A 52 12.95 -32.67 19.04
CA LYS A 52 12.63 -33.63 20.10
C LYS A 52 11.37 -33.25 20.92
N ASP A 53 11.29 -32.02 21.40
CA ASP A 53 10.22 -31.59 22.32
C ASP A 53 8.87 -31.50 21.58
N SER A 54 8.87 -30.93 20.37
CA SER A 54 7.64 -30.80 19.56
C SER A 54 7.15 -32.13 19.00
N SER A 55 8.06 -33.07 18.70
CA SER A 55 7.69 -34.42 18.25
C SER A 55 7.02 -35.21 19.36
N THR A 56 7.47 -35.10 20.62
CA THR A 56 6.80 -35.71 21.77
C THR A 56 5.38 -35.15 21.95
N VAL A 57 5.20 -33.83 21.84
CA VAL A 57 3.86 -33.21 21.93
C VAL A 57 2.94 -33.66 20.80
N LEU A 58 3.42 -33.66 19.56
CA LEU A 58 2.64 -34.12 18.42
C LEU A 58 2.23 -35.59 18.57
N ASN A 59 3.14 -36.42 19.08
CA ASN A 59 2.90 -37.83 19.31
C ASN A 59 1.79 -38.07 20.36
N ALA A 60 1.81 -37.34 21.47
CA ALA A 60 0.76 -37.41 22.48
C ALA A 60 -0.58 -36.87 21.96
N ALA A 61 -0.57 -35.77 21.20
CA ALA A 61 -1.78 -35.21 20.60
C ALA A 61 -2.39 -36.16 19.56
N SER A 62 -1.59 -36.77 18.68
CA SER A 62 -2.08 -37.73 17.69
C SER A 62 -2.65 -38.99 18.34
N GLU A 63 -2.03 -39.45 19.43
CA GLU A 63 -2.56 -40.58 20.20
C GLU A 63 -3.90 -40.24 20.85
N ALA A 64 -4.04 -39.06 21.45
CA ALA A 64 -5.31 -38.60 22.02
C ALA A 64 -6.43 -38.57 20.97
N TYR A 65 -6.16 -38.05 19.76
CA TYR A 65 -7.12 -38.08 18.65
C TYR A 65 -7.49 -39.51 18.27
N ARG A 66 -6.49 -40.39 18.09
CA ARG A 66 -6.72 -41.80 17.74
C ARG A 66 -7.62 -42.49 18.77
N VAL A 67 -7.33 -42.33 20.06
CA VAL A 67 -8.11 -42.90 21.16
C VAL A 67 -9.52 -42.31 21.17
N CYS A 68 -9.69 -41.00 21.06
CA CYS A 68 -11.01 -40.36 21.04
C CYS A 68 -11.87 -40.81 19.85
N ILE A 69 -11.28 -40.95 18.65
CA ILE A 69 -11.99 -41.39 17.44
C ILE A 69 -12.39 -42.86 17.55
N GLN A 70 -11.48 -43.73 18.00
CA GLN A 70 -11.78 -45.16 18.17
C GLN A 70 -12.88 -45.42 19.21
N ASN A 71 -12.94 -44.60 20.27
CA ASN A 71 -14.00 -44.67 21.27
C ASN A 71 -15.29 -43.91 20.88
N GLY A 72 -15.31 -43.24 19.72
CA GLY A 72 -16.45 -42.44 19.27
C GLY A 72 -16.74 -41.20 20.12
N TRP A 73 -15.75 -40.69 20.86
CA TRP A 73 -15.89 -39.48 21.69
C TRP A 73 -15.80 -38.19 20.90
N ILE A 74 -15.14 -38.23 19.73
CA ILE A 74 -15.11 -37.12 18.76
C ILE A 74 -15.39 -37.67 17.37
N GLU A 75 -15.91 -36.82 16.50
CA GLU A 75 -16.13 -37.14 15.10
C GLU A 75 -14.83 -37.22 14.30
N LYS A 76 -14.77 -38.13 13.31
CA LYS A 76 -13.60 -38.32 12.43
C LYS A 76 -13.21 -37.04 11.66
N THR A 77 -14.19 -36.18 11.39
CA THR A 77 -13.99 -34.91 10.69
C THR A 77 -13.32 -33.85 11.55
N ARG A 78 -13.15 -34.05 12.88
CA ARG A 78 -12.57 -33.04 13.77
C ARG A 78 -11.10 -32.76 13.40
N PRO A 79 -10.73 -31.52 13.01
CA PRO A 79 -9.37 -31.22 12.59
C PRO A 79 -8.33 -31.33 13.72
N LEU A 80 -7.21 -32.00 13.45
CA LEU A 80 -5.92 -31.81 14.14
C LEU A 80 -5.04 -30.90 13.28
N ILE A 81 -4.73 -29.70 13.78
CA ILE A 81 -3.97 -28.72 13.02
C ILE A 81 -2.50 -28.82 13.40
N VAL A 82 -1.62 -28.97 12.41
CA VAL A 82 -0.17 -29.04 12.60
C VAL A 82 0.49 -28.05 11.65
N SER A 83 1.45 -27.28 12.14
CA SER A 83 2.28 -26.44 11.28
C SER A 83 3.76 -26.61 11.59
N THR A 84 4.58 -26.75 10.56
CA THR A 84 6.04 -26.64 10.68
C THR A 84 6.47 -25.36 10.01
N VAL A 85 7.09 -24.45 10.75
CA VAL A 85 7.60 -23.22 10.15
C VAL A 85 9.00 -23.42 9.62
N ASP A 86 9.16 -23.45 8.30
CA ASP A 86 10.44 -23.44 7.61
C ASP A 86 10.87 -21.99 7.38
N THR A 87 11.92 -21.56 8.07
CA THR A 87 12.47 -20.20 7.92
C THR A 87 13.27 -20.01 6.63
N LEU A 88 13.33 -21.03 5.77
CA LEU A 88 14.21 -21.16 4.59
C LEU A 88 15.70 -21.14 4.94
N SER A 89 16.01 -21.17 6.23
CA SER A 89 17.37 -21.13 6.76
C SER A 89 17.58 -22.18 7.85
N GLU A 90 16.72 -23.19 7.97
CA GLU A 90 16.88 -24.28 8.94
C GLU A 90 18.14 -25.12 8.65
N SER A 91 18.67 -25.80 9.67
CA SER A 91 19.81 -26.73 9.51
C SER A 91 19.50 -27.84 8.50
N LEU A 92 20.47 -28.18 7.64
CA LEU A 92 20.32 -29.19 6.58
C LEU A 92 19.67 -30.51 7.06
N PRO A 93 20.06 -31.12 8.21
CA PRO A 93 19.42 -32.33 8.69
C PRO A 93 17.93 -32.14 8.98
N MET A 94 17.55 -31.00 9.56
CA MET A 94 16.15 -30.70 9.90
C MET A 94 15.32 -30.35 8.67
N VAL A 95 15.89 -29.73 7.64
CA VAL A 95 15.22 -29.52 6.34
C VAL A 95 14.83 -30.87 5.74
N MET A 96 15.76 -31.83 5.69
CA MET A 96 15.47 -33.17 5.20
C MET A 96 14.48 -33.92 6.10
N TYR A 97 14.73 -33.92 7.41
CA TYR A 97 13.92 -34.69 8.38
C TYR A 97 12.48 -34.21 8.44
N THR A 98 12.23 -32.90 8.47
CA THR A 98 10.86 -32.35 8.51
C THR A 98 10.05 -32.75 7.28
N ARG A 99 10.64 -32.65 6.07
CA ARG A 99 9.99 -33.04 4.81
C ARG A 99 9.70 -34.55 4.76
N TRP A 100 10.66 -35.36 5.18
CA TRP A 100 10.54 -36.82 5.21
C TRP A 100 9.55 -37.32 6.28
N VAL A 101 9.50 -36.70 7.46
CA VAL A 101 8.54 -37.08 8.51
C VAL A 101 7.12 -36.64 8.17
N LYS A 102 6.95 -35.48 7.50
CA LYS A 102 5.62 -34.98 7.15
C LYS A 102 4.80 -36.02 6.38
N SER A 103 5.36 -36.66 5.35
CA SER A 103 4.65 -37.68 4.58
C SER A 103 4.25 -38.86 5.46
N LYS A 104 5.17 -39.35 6.31
CA LYS A 104 4.88 -40.48 7.22
C LYS A 104 3.81 -40.16 8.26
N PHE A 105 3.80 -38.94 8.79
CA PHE A 105 2.75 -38.53 9.73
C PHE A 105 1.37 -38.44 9.04
N ILE A 106 1.33 -37.97 7.80
CA ILE A 106 0.09 -37.93 7.01
C ILE A 106 -0.40 -39.35 6.73
N ASP A 107 0.49 -40.29 6.40
CA ASP A 107 0.12 -41.69 6.18
C ASP A 107 -0.39 -42.33 7.49
N TYR A 108 0.30 -42.10 8.62
CA TYR A 108 -0.17 -42.53 9.94
C TYR A 108 -1.55 -41.97 10.30
N ALA A 109 -1.79 -40.69 10.02
CA ALA A 109 -3.08 -40.05 10.27
C ALA A 109 -4.21 -40.68 9.45
N LYS A 110 -3.96 -40.97 8.17
CA LYS A 110 -4.91 -41.68 7.29
C LYS A 110 -5.22 -43.08 7.81
N ASP A 111 -4.19 -43.84 8.19
CA ASP A 111 -4.35 -45.20 8.72
C ASP A 111 -5.15 -45.25 10.02
N ASN A 112 -5.27 -44.12 10.72
CA ASN A 112 -5.97 -43.99 12.01
C ASN A 112 -7.20 -43.08 11.95
N ASP A 113 -7.71 -42.76 10.75
CA ASP A 113 -8.89 -41.90 10.52
C ASP A 113 -8.80 -40.49 11.16
N ILE A 114 -7.59 -39.96 11.36
CA ILE A 114 -7.38 -38.62 11.94
C ILE A 114 -7.42 -37.57 10.82
N ASN A 115 -8.38 -36.64 10.88
CA ASN A 115 -8.42 -35.50 9.96
C ASN A 115 -7.32 -34.47 10.28
N VAL A 116 -6.17 -34.59 9.61
CA VAL A 116 -4.99 -33.74 9.86
C VAL A 116 -4.83 -32.65 8.79
N TYR A 117 -4.65 -31.42 9.26
CA TYR A 117 -4.16 -30.29 8.45
C TYR A 117 -2.71 -30.00 8.78
N TYR A 118 -1.79 -30.60 8.01
CA TYR A 118 -0.36 -30.42 8.23
C TYR A 118 0.33 -29.70 7.07
N ASP A 119 0.71 -28.44 7.29
CA ASP A 119 1.47 -27.65 6.33
C ASP A 119 2.86 -27.22 6.81
N ILE A 120 3.79 -27.13 5.86
CA ILE A 120 5.10 -26.50 6.07
C ILE A 120 4.92 -25.04 5.64
N VAL A 121 4.97 -24.14 6.60
CA VAL A 121 4.69 -22.71 6.43
C VAL A 121 6.01 -21.96 6.32
N THR A 122 6.10 -21.02 5.39
CA THR A 122 7.27 -20.14 5.25
C THR A 122 6.90 -18.70 5.58
N PRO A 123 7.87 -17.83 5.95
CA PRO A 123 7.63 -16.40 6.01
C PRO A 123 7.09 -15.86 4.68
N SER A 124 6.28 -14.78 4.73
CA SER A 124 5.90 -14.10 3.49
C SER A 124 7.17 -13.54 2.83
N PHE A 125 7.17 -13.47 1.50
CA PHE A 125 8.38 -13.16 0.71
C PHE A 125 9.20 -11.95 1.21
N HIS A 126 8.54 -10.83 1.56
CA HIS A 126 9.20 -9.62 2.07
C HIS A 126 9.78 -9.75 3.50
N GLU A 127 9.43 -10.80 4.23
CA GLU A 127 9.90 -11.15 5.57
C GLU A 127 11.02 -12.18 5.55
N GLU A 128 11.22 -12.88 4.43
CA GLU A 128 12.32 -13.84 4.24
C GLU A 128 13.67 -13.21 4.57
N TYR A 129 14.61 -14.05 5.01
CA TYR A 129 15.85 -13.59 5.63
C TYR A 129 16.60 -12.58 4.76
N ALA A 130 16.83 -12.90 3.47
CA ALA A 130 17.54 -12.03 2.55
C ALA A 130 16.83 -10.67 2.38
N ASN A 131 15.52 -10.71 2.17
CA ASN A 131 14.68 -9.52 1.96
C ASN A 131 14.56 -8.63 3.20
N LYS A 132 14.72 -9.21 4.39
CA LYS A 132 14.68 -8.47 5.65
C LYS A 132 16.02 -7.88 6.07
N TYR A 133 17.10 -8.67 5.97
CA TYR A 133 18.40 -8.35 6.56
C TYR A 133 19.46 -7.87 5.55
N LEU A 134 19.26 -8.10 4.25
CA LEU A 134 20.12 -7.54 3.19
C LEU A 134 19.55 -6.22 2.64
N THR A 135 18.91 -5.42 3.50
CA THR A 135 18.32 -4.11 3.15
C THR A 135 18.66 -3.06 4.22
N SER A 136 18.22 -1.81 4.03
CA SER A 136 18.32 -0.76 5.05
C SER A 136 17.18 -0.77 6.09
N ASN A 137 16.34 -1.82 6.07
CA ASN A 137 15.28 -1.98 7.04
C ASN A 137 15.80 -2.47 8.39
N LYS A 138 16.76 -3.39 8.39
CA LYS A 138 17.18 -4.10 9.59
C LYS A 138 18.64 -4.50 9.58
N LEU A 139 19.29 -4.40 10.75
CA LEU A 139 20.62 -4.98 10.97
C LEU A 139 20.52 -6.46 11.28
N ILE A 140 21.58 -7.19 10.94
CA ILE A 140 21.80 -8.58 11.35
C ILE A 140 21.69 -8.68 12.88
N PRO A 141 20.88 -9.62 13.41
CA PRO A 141 20.66 -9.76 14.84
C PRO A 141 21.91 -10.34 15.53
N ASN A 142 22.05 -10.11 16.83
CA ASN A 142 23.06 -10.78 17.66
C ASN A 142 22.64 -10.78 19.14
N ALA A 143 23.42 -11.43 20.00
CA ALA A 143 23.13 -11.59 21.43
C ALA A 143 22.83 -10.29 22.20
N GLN A 144 23.38 -9.14 21.77
CA GLN A 144 23.18 -7.84 22.41
C GLN A 144 21.94 -7.10 21.92
N ARG A 145 21.30 -7.59 20.85
CA ARG A 145 20.12 -6.99 20.22
C ARG A 145 18.87 -7.79 20.54
N ASN A 146 17.70 -7.19 20.32
CA ASN A 146 16.43 -7.88 20.48
C ASN A 146 16.35 -9.05 19.50
N SER A 147 15.99 -10.24 20.00
CA SER A 147 15.83 -11.47 19.23
C SER A 147 14.50 -11.50 18.47
N ASP A 148 14.26 -10.51 17.64
CA ASP A 148 12.98 -10.32 16.93
C ASP A 148 12.85 -11.17 15.66
N CYS A 149 13.93 -11.85 15.23
CA CYS A 149 13.92 -12.82 14.14
C CYS A 149 12.93 -13.97 14.40
N SER A 150 12.79 -14.44 15.66
CA SER A 150 11.85 -15.51 16.00
C SER A 150 10.40 -15.09 15.80
N SER A 151 10.06 -13.83 16.11
CA SER A 151 8.71 -13.32 15.88
C SER A 151 8.39 -13.23 14.39
N ILE A 152 9.30 -12.64 13.61
CA ILE A 152 9.10 -12.38 12.17
C ILE A 152 9.12 -13.66 11.34
N LEU A 153 10.06 -14.56 11.63
CA LEU A 153 10.30 -15.73 10.79
C LEU A 153 9.54 -16.97 11.26
N LYS A 154 9.09 -17.04 12.54
CA LYS A 154 8.42 -18.23 13.09
C LYS A 154 6.99 -17.98 13.57
N ILE A 155 6.80 -17.01 14.46
CA ILE A 155 5.50 -16.80 15.12
C ILE A 155 4.45 -16.23 14.16
N VAL A 156 4.75 -15.10 13.52
CA VAL A 156 3.81 -14.41 12.62
C VAL A 156 3.35 -15.30 11.45
N PRO A 157 4.23 -16.05 10.76
CA PRO A 157 3.79 -16.97 9.71
C PRO A 157 2.85 -18.07 10.21
N SER A 158 3.13 -18.62 11.40
CA SER A 158 2.28 -19.65 12.01
C SER A 158 0.89 -19.15 12.37
N GLU A 159 0.80 -17.95 12.97
CA GLU A 159 -0.48 -17.31 13.29
C GLU A 159 -1.29 -16.98 12.03
N ARG A 160 -0.61 -16.48 11.00
CA ARG A 160 -1.21 -16.19 9.69
C ARG A 160 -1.78 -17.46 9.04
N TYR A 161 -1.02 -18.56 9.05
CA TYR A 161 -1.48 -19.85 8.54
C TYR A 161 -2.76 -20.31 9.24
N LEU A 162 -2.78 -20.28 10.58
CA LEU A 162 -3.95 -20.68 11.36
C LEU A 162 -5.18 -19.84 10.99
N LYS A 163 -5.03 -18.51 10.92
CA LYS A 163 -6.11 -17.61 10.52
C LYS A 163 -6.67 -17.96 9.14
N ASN A 164 -5.79 -18.15 8.16
CA ASN A 164 -6.19 -18.46 6.79
C ASN A 164 -6.87 -19.83 6.69
N LEU A 165 -6.43 -20.81 7.48
CA LEU A 165 -7.05 -22.12 7.56
C LEU A 165 -8.48 -22.04 8.13
N LEU A 166 -8.67 -21.31 9.23
CA LEU A 166 -10.00 -21.09 9.82
C LEU A 166 -10.92 -20.30 8.86
N ASP A 167 -10.38 -19.36 8.07
CA ASP A 167 -11.16 -18.68 7.04
C ASP A 167 -11.58 -19.61 5.90
N ARG A 168 -10.75 -20.61 5.53
CA ARG A 168 -11.14 -21.67 4.56
C ARG A 168 -12.30 -22.51 5.09
N PHE A 169 -12.28 -22.88 6.37
CA PHE A 169 -13.37 -23.65 6.98
C PHE A 169 -14.73 -22.94 6.89
N LYS A 170 -14.77 -21.60 6.83
CA LYS A 170 -16.04 -20.85 6.65
C LYS A 170 -16.73 -21.10 5.32
N SER A 171 -15.96 -21.46 4.29
CA SER A 171 -16.46 -21.64 2.91
C SER A 171 -16.76 -23.10 2.58
N ASP A 172 -16.44 -24.02 3.49
CA ASP A 172 -16.64 -25.45 3.35
C ASP A 172 -17.79 -25.88 4.26
N GLU A 173 -18.86 -26.43 3.68
CA GLU A 173 -20.10 -26.74 4.39
C GLU A 173 -19.88 -27.77 5.52
N GLU A 174 -18.97 -28.74 5.33
CA GLU A 174 -18.69 -29.78 6.32
C GLU A 174 -17.82 -29.27 7.49
N LEU A 175 -17.00 -28.25 7.22
CA LEU A 175 -16.02 -27.71 8.19
C LEU A 175 -16.48 -26.41 8.86
N GLN A 176 -17.56 -25.79 8.39
CA GLN A 176 -18.05 -24.51 8.87
C GLN A 176 -18.29 -24.50 10.38
N GLN A 177 -18.74 -25.62 10.94
CA GLN A 177 -18.96 -25.77 12.39
C GLN A 177 -17.69 -25.51 13.22
N TYR A 178 -16.52 -25.89 12.71
CA TYR A 178 -15.23 -25.75 13.40
C TYR A 178 -14.71 -24.31 13.49
N THR A 179 -15.33 -23.38 12.77
CA THR A 179 -14.95 -21.96 12.81
C THR A 179 -15.28 -21.27 14.14
N ARG A 180 -16.15 -21.89 14.94
CA ARG A 180 -16.58 -21.42 16.27
C ARG A 180 -15.83 -22.09 17.42
N PHE A 181 -14.99 -23.08 17.12
CA PHE A 181 -14.28 -23.86 18.13
C PHE A 181 -13.09 -23.07 18.70
N ASP A 182 -12.80 -23.30 19.98
CA ASP A 182 -11.63 -22.75 20.65
C ASP A 182 -10.35 -23.43 20.18
N VAL A 183 -9.33 -22.65 19.78
CA VAL A 183 -8.07 -23.21 19.31
C VAL A 183 -7.05 -23.29 20.45
N ILE A 184 -6.60 -24.50 20.77
CA ILE A 184 -5.57 -24.76 21.77
C ILE A 184 -4.22 -24.93 21.09
N CYS A 185 -3.36 -23.93 21.23
CA CYS A 185 -1.99 -23.95 20.73
C CYS A 185 -1.07 -24.67 21.73
N ALA A 186 -0.83 -25.96 21.48
CA ALA A 186 0.02 -26.81 22.32
C ALA A 186 1.48 -26.75 21.87
N THR A 187 2.36 -26.25 22.72
CA THR A 187 3.79 -26.03 22.41
C THR A 187 4.71 -26.89 23.26
N GLY A 188 5.86 -27.30 22.71
CA GLY A 188 6.89 -28.07 23.43
C GLY A 188 7.78 -27.24 24.37
N GLN A 189 7.27 -26.17 24.98
CA GLN A 189 8.05 -25.32 25.90
C GLN A 189 8.24 -26.01 27.26
N ARG A 190 9.42 -25.83 27.88
CA ARG A 190 9.77 -26.44 29.18
C ARG A 190 10.42 -25.46 30.16
N ASN A 191 10.08 -25.59 31.43
CA ASN A 191 10.63 -24.80 32.54
C ASN A 191 12.14 -25.01 32.70
N ASN A 192 12.61 -26.24 32.48
CA ASN A 192 14.00 -26.66 32.69
C ASN A 192 14.92 -26.48 31.45
N GLU A 193 14.52 -25.69 30.44
CA GLU A 193 15.33 -25.54 29.22
C GLU A 193 16.34 -24.37 29.26
N SER A 194 15.95 -23.21 29.79
CA SER A 194 16.85 -22.07 30.06
C SER A 194 16.12 -20.98 30.85
N THR A 195 16.88 -20.16 31.59
CA THR A 195 16.33 -19.01 32.34
C THR A 195 15.54 -18.06 31.45
N LYS A 196 16.00 -17.81 30.21
CA LYS A 196 15.31 -16.94 29.25
C LYS A 196 13.99 -17.53 28.78
N ARG A 197 13.92 -18.86 28.54
CA ARG A 197 12.67 -19.52 28.12
C ARG A 197 11.66 -19.58 29.27
N LYS A 198 12.10 -19.90 30.50
CA LYS A 198 11.24 -19.82 31.69
C LYS A 198 10.64 -18.42 31.85
N GLY A 199 11.46 -17.37 31.72
CA GLY A 199 10.97 -15.99 31.76
C GLY A 199 9.91 -15.67 30.68
N ASN A 200 10.06 -16.20 29.47
CA ASN A 200 9.04 -16.05 28.43
C ASN A 200 7.75 -16.82 28.75
N MET A 201 7.84 -18.03 29.30
CA MET A 201 6.67 -18.83 29.71
C MET A 201 5.87 -18.13 30.81
N VAL A 202 6.55 -17.50 31.78
CA VAL A 202 5.89 -16.69 32.83
C VAL A 202 5.14 -15.52 32.21
N ILE A 203 5.74 -14.80 31.25
CA ILE A 203 5.08 -13.69 30.53
C ILE A 203 3.87 -14.18 29.73
N GLN A 204 3.95 -15.38 29.15
CA GLN A 204 2.89 -16.02 28.38
C GLN A 204 1.83 -16.68 29.26
N GLY A 205 2.04 -16.76 30.58
CA GLY A 205 1.15 -17.46 31.50
C GLY A 205 1.13 -18.98 31.34
N THR A 206 2.17 -19.59 30.74
CA THR A 206 2.23 -21.05 30.48
C THR A 206 3.13 -21.83 31.43
N SER A 207 3.92 -21.16 32.28
CA SER A 207 4.91 -21.81 33.16
C SER A 207 4.28 -22.78 34.16
N ASP A 208 3.14 -22.42 34.73
CA ASP A 208 2.49 -23.13 35.83
C ASP A 208 1.02 -23.45 35.50
N LYS A 209 0.63 -23.35 34.22
CA LYS A 209 -0.76 -23.53 33.78
C LYS A 209 -1.15 -25.00 33.82
N SER A 210 -2.07 -25.37 34.70
CA SER A 210 -2.67 -26.72 34.73
C SER A 210 -3.77 -26.88 33.68
N ILE A 211 -4.22 -28.12 33.45
CA ILE A 211 -5.39 -28.38 32.58
C ILE A 211 -6.65 -27.68 33.11
N SER A 212 -6.86 -27.67 34.43
CA SER A 212 -8.00 -27.01 35.06
C SER A 212 -8.00 -25.51 34.83
N ASP A 213 -6.82 -24.87 34.89
CA ASP A 213 -6.67 -23.44 34.60
C ASP A 213 -6.98 -23.12 33.15
N LEU A 214 -6.52 -23.95 32.21
CA LEU A 214 -6.82 -23.80 30.78
C LEU A 214 -8.34 -23.89 30.53
N LEU A 215 -9.00 -24.91 31.08
CA LEU A 215 -10.45 -25.09 30.90
C LEU A 215 -11.26 -23.95 31.52
N LYS A 216 -10.78 -23.35 32.61
CA LYS A 216 -11.38 -22.16 33.21
C LYS A 216 -11.21 -20.93 32.30
N GLU A 217 -10.00 -20.73 31.77
CA GLU A 217 -9.70 -19.65 30.84
C GLU A 217 -10.60 -19.69 29.59
N MET A 218 -10.84 -20.89 29.04
CA MET A 218 -11.74 -21.08 27.90
C MET A 218 -13.17 -20.66 28.21
N LYS A 219 -13.69 -20.99 29.39
CA LYS A 219 -15.07 -20.66 29.81
C LYS A 219 -15.30 -19.18 30.14
N GLU A 220 -14.27 -18.48 30.63
CA GLU A 220 -14.37 -17.09 31.11
C GLU A 220 -14.06 -16.04 30.02
N SER A 221 -13.71 -16.46 28.81
CA SER A 221 -13.14 -15.56 27.82
C SER A 221 -14.16 -14.80 26.95
N ASP A 222 -14.20 -13.48 27.09
CA ASP A 222 -14.79 -12.53 26.11
C ASP A 222 -13.69 -12.03 25.13
N LEU A 223 -12.96 -12.95 24.49
CA LEU A 223 -11.82 -12.58 23.66
C LEU A 223 -12.26 -11.84 22.38
N ASN A 224 -11.85 -10.58 22.27
CA ASN A 224 -12.10 -9.69 21.13
C ASN A 224 -11.12 -9.91 19.95
N THR A 225 -10.51 -11.10 19.85
CA THR A 225 -9.69 -11.51 18.69
C THR A 225 -10.60 -12.21 17.67
N GLY A 226 -10.27 -12.13 16.37
CA GLY A 226 -11.11 -12.71 15.30
C GLY A 226 -11.34 -14.23 15.40
N TYR A 227 -10.64 -14.91 16.30
CA TYR A 227 -10.87 -16.27 16.81
C TYR A 227 -10.18 -16.40 18.20
N PRO A 228 -10.70 -17.21 19.13
CA PRO A 228 -10.08 -17.47 20.44
C PRO A 228 -8.90 -18.46 20.32
N LEU A 229 -7.71 -18.05 20.78
CA LEU A 229 -6.46 -18.84 20.74
C LEU A 229 -5.84 -18.92 22.14
N PHE A 230 -5.76 -20.12 22.70
CA PHE A 230 -5.21 -20.35 24.05
C PHE A 230 -3.85 -21.05 23.96
N LEU A 231 -2.88 -20.58 24.73
CA LEU A 231 -1.53 -21.16 24.78
C LEU A 231 -1.45 -22.23 25.89
N TYR A 232 -0.91 -23.39 25.54
CA TYR A 232 -0.70 -24.51 26.46
C TYR A 232 0.67 -25.18 26.27
N ALA A 233 1.28 -25.62 27.37
CA ALA A 233 2.58 -26.29 27.39
C ALA A 233 2.45 -27.64 28.13
N PRO A 234 2.09 -28.73 27.44
CA PRO A 234 1.79 -30.02 28.06
C PRO A 234 3.01 -30.68 28.73
N ILE A 235 4.21 -30.45 28.18
CA ILE A 235 5.46 -31.04 28.71
C ILE A 235 6.27 -30.05 29.56
N ARG A 236 5.64 -29.00 30.11
CA ARG A 236 6.33 -27.88 30.80
C ARG A 236 7.28 -28.32 31.91
N ASP A 237 6.95 -29.41 32.61
CA ASP A 237 7.71 -29.93 33.75
C ASP A 237 8.65 -31.09 33.41
N TRP A 238 8.81 -31.40 32.11
CA TRP A 238 9.67 -32.49 31.67
C TRP A 238 11.16 -32.10 31.64
N SER A 239 12.00 -33.04 32.02
CA SER A 239 13.46 -32.94 31.86
C SER A 239 13.88 -33.25 30.42
N THR A 240 15.12 -32.89 30.05
CA THR A 240 15.64 -33.24 28.71
C THR A 240 15.79 -34.75 28.56
N GLN A 241 16.20 -35.45 29.62
CA GLN A 241 16.35 -36.91 29.63
C GLN A 241 15.00 -37.60 29.44
N GLU A 242 13.95 -37.15 30.13
CA GLU A 242 12.59 -37.69 30.00
C GLU A 242 12.06 -37.58 28.56
N VAL A 243 12.32 -36.45 27.88
CA VAL A 243 11.93 -36.26 26.48
C VAL A 243 12.65 -37.26 25.57
N PHE A 244 13.97 -37.42 25.72
CA PHE A 244 14.73 -38.38 24.91
C PHE A 244 14.28 -39.82 25.16
N THR A 245 14.15 -40.22 26.43
CA THR A 245 13.66 -41.55 26.82
C THR A 245 12.25 -41.81 26.28
N SER A 246 11.36 -40.80 26.23
CA SER A 246 10.03 -41.01 25.64
C SER A 246 10.11 -41.38 24.16
N LEU A 247 10.97 -40.71 23.39
CA LEU A 247 11.18 -41.00 21.97
C LEU A 247 11.86 -42.36 21.74
N GLU A 248 12.75 -42.78 22.65
CA GLU A 248 13.38 -44.11 22.61
C GLU A 248 12.38 -45.26 22.80
N LEU A 249 11.39 -45.04 23.66
CA LEU A 249 10.34 -46.01 24.02
C LEU A 249 9.13 -45.95 23.07
N SER A 250 9.02 -44.93 22.22
CA SER A 250 7.90 -44.73 21.29
C SER A 250 8.03 -45.47 19.96
N GLY A 251 6.88 -45.97 19.48
CA GLY A 251 6.70 -46.56 18.15
C GLY A 251 6.46 -48.06 18.18
N ALA A 252 5.97 -48.61 17.06
CA ALA A 252 5.67 -50.04 16.94
C ALA A 252 6.91 -50.94 17.10
N LYS A 253 8.10 -50.41 16.82
CA LYS A 253 9.39 -51.09 16.91
C LYS A 253 10.40 -50.16 17.61
N PRO A 254 10.20 -49.81 18.90
CA PRO A 254 10.96 -48.77 19.59
C PRO A 254 12.46 -49.07 19.61
N LEU A 255 13.28 -48.05 19.84
CA LEU A 255 14.73 -48.24 19.88
C LEU A 255 15.11 -49.14 21.06
N THR A 256 14.53 -48.84 22.23
CA THR A 256 14.76 -49.56 23.48
C THR A 256 13.44 -50.16 23.94
N ARG A 257 13.44 -51.43 24.38
CA ARG A 257 12.29 -52.03 25.06
C ARG A 257 12.29 -51.55 26.52
N SER A 258 11.10 -51.33 27.08
CA SER A 258 11.01 -50.94 28.48
C SER A 258 11.61 -52.02 29.38
N LEU A 259 12.65 -51.66 30.14
CA LEU A 259 13.21 -52.50 31.20
C LEU A 259 12.20 -52.81 32.32
N ALA A 260 11.14 -51.99 32.46
CA ALA A 260 10.04 -52.22 33.40
C ALA A 260 8.98 -53.21 32.87
N GLY A 261 9.18 -53.82 31.69
CA GLY A 261 8.20 -54.74 31.09
C GLY A 261 6.93 -54.07 30.56
N LEU A 262 6.88 -52.73 30.53
CA LEU A 262 5.75 -51.96 30.01
C LEU A 262 5.64 -52.05 28.48
N PRO A 263 4.43 -51.97 27.91
CA PRO A 263 4.24 -51.89 26.47
C PRO A 263 4.95 -50.65 25.90
N PRO A 264 5.36 -50.68 24.61
CA PRO A 264 5.94 -49.53 23.96
C PRO A 264 4.97 -48.35 23.98
N LEU A 265 5.50 -47.13 24.09
CA LEU A 265 4.68 -45.94 23.96
C LEU A 265 4.16 -45.83 22.52
N PRO A 266 2.95 -45.30 22.30
CA PRO A 266 2.45 -45.10 20.95
C PRO A 266 3.39 -44.14 20.20
N GLY A 267 3.40 -44.25 18.88
CA GLY A 267 4.32 -43.54 18.01
C GLY A 267 3.77 -43.45 16.60
N PHE A 268 3.70 -42.23 16.04
CA PHE A 268 3.34 -42.05 14.64
C PHE A 268 4.43 -42.53 13.65
N LEU A 269 5.63 -42.84 14.14
CA LEU A 269 6.69 -43.54 13.42
C LEU A 269 6.87 -44.95 13.99
N SER A 270 7.45 -45.85 13.19
CA SER A 270 7.85 -47.18 13.67
C SER A 270 8.85 -47.08 14.83
N ASP A 271 9.72 -46.07 14.77
CA ASP A 271 10.73 -45.73 15.76
C ASP A 271 11.21 -44.30 15.51
N PHE A 272 11.76 -43.65 16.54
CA PHE A 272 12.35 -42.31 16.44
C PHE A 272 13.89 -42.35 16.33
N ALA A 273 14.48 -43.48 15.92
CA ALA A 273 15.94 -43.67 15.93
C ALA A 273 16.69 -42.65 15.07
N LEU A 274 16.11 -42.23 13.94
CA LEU A 274 16.70 -41.21 13.08
C LEU A 274 16.79 -39.84 13.77
N LEU A 275 15.73 -39.42 14.46
CA LEU A 275 15.71 -38.15 15.20
C LEU A 275 16.80 -38.15 16.28
N LEU A 276 16.85 -39.23 17.05
CA LEU A 276 17.85 -39.41 18.10
C LEU A 276 19.28 -39.39 17.53
N ALA A 277 19.51 -40.06 16.41
CA ALA A 277 20.79 -40.05 15.71
C ALA A 277 21.17 -38.65 15.18
N ILE A 278 20.21 -37.89 14.65
CA ILE A 278 20.43 -36.50 14.20
C ILE A 278 20.93 -35.65 15.38
N TYR A 279 20.28 -35.73 16.55
CA TYR A 279 20.73 -35.01 17.75
C TYR A 279 22.09 -35.49 18.28
N GLY A 280 22.39 -36.79 18.17
CA GLY A 280 23.69 -37.36 18.51
C GLY A 280 24.83 -36.87 17.61
N ASN A 281 24.61 -36.74 16.31
CA ASN A 281 25.63 -36.22 15.38
C ASN A 281 25.86 -34.70 15.56
N ALA A 282 24.91 -34.00 16.20
CA ALA A 282 25.01 -32.58 16.49
C ALA A 282 25.70 -32.26 17.84
N SER A 283 25.91 -33.24 18.71
CA SER A 283 26.75 -33.08 19.90
C SER A 283 28.20 -33.42 19.58
N SER A 284 29.15 -32.66 20.14
CA SER A 284 30.58 -33.01 20.10
C SER A 284 30.92 -34.25 20.92
N ASP A 285 30.02 -34.62 21.82
CA ASP A 285 30.11 -35.79 22.67
C ASP A 285 29.40 -36.93 21.95
N VAL A 286 30.07 -38.08 21.82
CA VAL A 286 29.51 -39.28 21.19
C VAL A 286 28.27 -39.68 21.98
N CYS A 287 27.10 -39.58 21.36
CA CYS A 287 25.86 -40.00 22.00
C CYS A 287 25.87 -41.53 22.09
N GLU A 288 26.15 -42.09 23.26
CA GLU A 288 26.21 -43.55 23.50
C GLU A 288 24.89 -44.27 23.12
N ILE A 289 23.78 -43.51 23.10
CA ILE A 289 22.43 -43.91 22.65
C ILE A 289 22.41 -44.35 21.18
N ALA A 290 23.23 -43.75 20.31
CA ALA A 290 23.25 -44.09 18.88
C ALA A 290 23.99 -45.42 18.61
N VAL A 291 24.93 -45.78 19.50
CA VAL A 291 25.85 -46.94 19.39
C VAL A 291 25.26 -48.22 20.02
N GLY A 292 24.18 -48.12 20.79
CA GLY A 292 23.52 -49.29 21.40
C GLY A 292 24.25 -49.90 22.60
N GLN A 293 25.12 -49.13 23.28
CA GLN A 293 25.76 -49.57 24.52
C GLN A 293 24.90 -49.23 25.75
N LYS A 294 24.87 -50.15 26.74
CA LYS A 294 24.02 -50.13 27.94
C LYS A 294 24.71 -49.52 29.19
N ASN A 295 25.46 -48.42 29.07
CA ASN A 295 26.04 -47.74 30.23
C ASN A 295 25.52 -46.30 30.38
N SER A 296 25.37 -45.85 31.62
CA SER A 296 24.45 -44.82 32.11
C SER A 296 24.91 -43.35 32.00
N ASN A 297 25.90 -43.04 31.16
CA ASN A 297 26.26 -41.64 30.95
C ASN A 297 25.40 -41.05 29.84
N GLY A 298 24.16 -40.71 30.22
CA GLY A 298 23.17 -40.10 29.35
C GLY A 298 23.73 -38.92 28.55
N CYS A 299 23.42 -38.92 27.25
CA CYS A 299 23.70 -37.85 26.30
C CYS A 299 23.08 -36.55 26.84
N ASN A 300 23.87 -35.74 27.57
CA ASN A 300 23.44 -34.46 28.14
C ASN A 300 23.34 -33.44 27.01
N GLY A 301 22.27 -33.60 26.21
CA GLY A 301 21.99 -32.94 24.93
C GLY A 301 21.91 -31.43 25.02
N SER A 302 23.08 -30.79 24.93
CA SER A 302 23.20 -29.34 24.74
C SER A 302 23.02 -28.92 23.28
N SER A 303 22.96 -29.88 22.33
CA SER A 303 22.76 -29.62 20.91
C SER A 303 21.34 -29.07 20.64
N ARG A 304 21.28 -27.91 19.99
CA ARG A 304 20.04 -27.28 19.54
C ARG A 304 20.11 -27.08 18.04
N PHE A 305 19.14 -27.63 17.32
CA PHE A 305 18.95 -27.31 15.92
C PHE A 305 18.18 -26.00 15.78
N GLY A 306 18.75 -25.09 15.02
CA GLY A 306 18.17 -23.82 14.66
C GLY A 306 18.66 -23.41 13.27
N CYS A 307 18.43 -22.16 12.91
CA CYS A 307 18.78 -21.67 11.59
C CYS A 307 20.30 -21.74 11.34
N THR A 308 20.73 -22.22 10.17
CA THR A 308 22.14 -22.23 9.69
C THR A 308 22.76 -20.84 9.70
N LEU A 309 21.95 -19.80 9.50
CA LEU A 309 22.35 -18.39 9.49
C LEU A 309 22.19 -17.69 10.86
N CYS A 310 22.03 -18.44 11.95
CA CYS A 310 21.79 -17.87 13.28
C CYS A 310 23.03 -17.17 13.84
N THR A 311 22.95 -15.85 13.99
CA THR A 311 24.01 -14.98 14.54
C THR A 311 23.80 -14.63 16.02
N MET A 312 22.90 -15.32 16.71
CA MET A 312 22.62 -15.08 18.14
C MET A 312 23.69 -15.65 19.09
N VAL A 313 24.52 -16.55 18.60
CA VAL A 313 25.68 -17.13 19.30
C VAL A 313 26.97 -16.70 18.61
N GLN A 314 28.14 -16.80 19.24
CA GLN A 314 29.42 -16.51 18.56
C GLN A 314 29.90 -17.72 17.77
N HIS A 315 30.02 -18.87 18.43
CA HIS A 315 30.33 -20.15 17.80
C HIS A 315 29.11 -21.07 17.88
N ASP A 316 28.60 -21.49 16.74
CA ASP A 316 27.49 -22.44 16.68
C ASP A 316 28.03 -23.87 16.74
N LYS A 317 27.95 -24.51 17.92
CA LYS A 317 28.49 -25.86 18.14
C LYS A 317 27.84 -26.90 17.22
N THR A 318 26.53 -26.78 16.99
CA THR A 318 25.77 -27.70 16.13
C THR A 318 26.28 -27.62 14.69
N GLN A 319 26.34 -26.41 14.12
CA GLN A 319 26.80 -26.22 12.74
C GLN A 319 28.26 -26.62 12.55
N ASN A 320 29.12 -26.36 13.55
CA ASN A 320 30.51 -26.82 13.55
C ASN A 320 30.61 -28.35 13.59
N SER A 321 29.73 -29.04 14.32
CA SER A 321 29.68 -30.52 14.32
C SER A 321 29.25 -31.06 12.96
N LEU A 322 28.19 -30.49 12.39
CA LEU A 322 27.69 -30.89 11.07
C LEU A 322 28.74 -30.72 9.98
N ALA A 323 29.52 -29.64 10.01
CA ALA A 323 30.60 -29.38 9.05
C ALA A 323 31.73 -30.44 9.06
N LYS A 324 31.85 -31.24 10.14
CA LYS A 324 32.84 -32.34 10.21
C LYS A 324 32.40 -33.60 9.47
N HIS A 325 31.10 -33.78 9.22
CA HIS A 325 30.60 -34.97 8.54
C HIS A 325 30.54 -34.76 7.04
N THR A 326 31.16 -35.69 6.29
CA THR A 326 31.22 -35.65 4.82
C THR A 326 29.83 -35.55 4.20
N ARG A 327 28.82 -36.26 4.75
CA ARG A 327 27.43 -36.21 4.25
C ARG A 327 26.80 -34.82 4.22
N TRP A 328 27.25 -33.90 5.06
CA TRP A 328 26.78 -32.51 5.07
C TRP A 328 27.73 -31.59 4.32
N LYS A 329 29.04 -31.87 4.38
CA LYS A 329 30.05 -31.11 3.64
C LYS A 329 29.81 -31.10 2.13
N VAL A 330 29.41 -32.23 1.54
CA VAL A 330 29.05 -32.33 0.10
C VAL A 330 27.89 -31.42 -0.29
N PHE A 331 27.07 -31.01 0.68
CA PHE A 331 25.95 -30.09 0.53
C PHE A 331 26.23 -28.70 1.12
N LEU A 332 27.51 -28.29 1.13
CA LEU A 332 27.96 -26.93 1.38
C LEU A 332 27.75 -26.43 2.82
N GLN A 333 27.75 -27.37 3.78
CA GLN A 333 27.58 -27.08 5.21
C GLN A 333 28.72 -26.20 5.77
N GLU A 334 29.95 -26.33 5.25
CA GLU A 334 31.09 -25.51 5.70
C GLU A 334 30.97 -24.08 5.16
N GLU A 335 30.56 -23.93 3.91
CA GLU A 335 30.41 -22.68 3.18
C GLU A 335 29.28 -21.83 3.78
N VAL A 336 28.14 -22.43 4.12
CA VAL A 336 27.05 -21.70 4.80
C VAL A 336 27.45 -21.26 6.22
N LEU A 337 28.22 -22.08 6.94
CA LEU A 337 28.78 -21.72 8.24
C LEU A 337 29.74 -20.52 8.13
N ARG A 338 30.59 -20.49 7.10
CA ARG A 338 31.47 -19.35 6.80
C ARG A 338 30.68 -18.06 6.53
N ILE A 339 29.61 -18.15 5.73
CA ILE A 339 28.71 -17.00 5.48
C ILE A 339 28.10 -16.50 6.78
N ARG A 340 27.60 -17.41 7.62
CA ARG A 340 27.02 -17.10 8.93
C ARG A 340 28.03 -16.41 9.85
N ASP A 341 29.27 -16.89 9.88
CA ASP A 341 30.34 -16.31 10.70
C ASP A 341 30.70 -14.90 10.23
N PHE A 342 30.79 -14.70 8.92
CA PHE A 342 30.95 -13.37 8.34
C PHE A 342 29.81 -12.41 8.72
N MET A 343 28.56 -12.88 8.68
CA MET A 343 27.41 -12.10 9.13
C MET A 343 27.48 -11.74 10.62
N PHE A 344 27.92 -12.68 11.47
CA PHE A 344 28.15 -12.41 12.89
C PHE A 344 29.22 -11.33 13.08
N GLN A 345 30.36 -11.44 12.39
CA GLN A 345 31.45 -10.45 12.42
C GLN A 345 30.93 -9.05 12.02
N LEU A 346 30.15 -8.95 10.93
CA LEU A 346 29.53 -7.69 10.49
C LEU A 346 28.55 -7.12 11.52
N SER A 347 27.81 -7.97 12.23
CA SER A 347 26.87 -7.53 13.26
C SER A 347 27.59 -6.84 14.44
N CYS A 348 28.80 -7.30 14.77
CA CYS A 348 29.63 -6.81 15.87
C CYS A 348 30.46 -5.58 15.48
N ASN A 349 30.75 -5.40 14.18
CA ASN A 349 31.59 -4.32 13.70
C ASN A 349 30.80 -3.02 13.45
N MET A 350 31.18 -1.94 14.13
CA MET A 350 30.59 -0.60 13.92
C MET A 350 31.01 0.03 12.59
N ASP A 351 32.24 -0.19 12.13
CA ASP A 351 32.77 0.33 10.86
C ASP A 351 32.16 -0.37 9.65
N ALA A 352 31.52 -1.52 9.88
CA ALA A 352 30.73 -2.21 8.86
C ALA A 352 29.41 -1.52 8.57
N ARG A 353 29.01 -0.52 9.37
CA ARG A 353 27.70 0.14 9.28
C ARG A 353 27.83 1.49 8.59
N MET A 354 26.92 1.76 7.65
CA MET A 354 26.83 3.05 6.99
C MET A 354 26.07 4.06 7.85
N MET A 355 26.49 5.31 7.79
CA MET A 355 25.73 6.42 8.34
C MET A 355 24.57 6.74 7.39
N HIS A 356 23.42 6.12 7.65
CA HIS A 356 22.28 6.16 6.74
C HIS A 356 21.28 7.25 7.13
N ALA A 357 20.81 8.02 6.13
CA ALA A 357 19.85 9.11 6.28
C ALA A 357 18.41 8.57 6.33
N LYS A 358 17.87 8.37 7.53
CA LYS A 358 16.56 7.72 7.71
C LYS A 358 15.48 8.63 8.29
N ALA A 359 15.84 9.56 9.17
CA ALA A 359 14.88 10.37 9.91
C ALA A 359 15.10 11.86 9.68
N ILE A 360 14.03 12.64 9.72
CA ILE A 360 14.03 14.08 9.50
C ILE A 360 13.36 14.74 10.70
N ASP A 361 13.98 15.77 11.28
CA ASP A 361 13.34 16.54 12.35
C ASP A 361 12.52 17.70 11.79
N PHE A 362 11.25 17.42 11.49
CA PHE A 362 10.31 18.43 10.98
C PHE A 362 10.10 19.61 11.94
N ALA A 363 10.29 19.39 13.25
CA ALA A 363 10.14 20.43 14.25
C ALA A 363 11.35 21.37 14.35
N ALA A 364 12.52 21.00 13.84
CA ALA A 364 13.74 21.79 13.98
C ALA A 364 14.57 21.84 12.69
N TYR A 365 14.32 22.88 11.89
CA TYR A 365 15.01 23.20 10.63
C TYR A 365 14.99 22.09 9.58
N GLN A 366 14.14 21.06 9.72
CA GLN A 366 14.06 19.92 8.81
C GLN A 366 15.41 19.21 8.60
N ARG A 367 16.25 19.18 9.65
CA ARG A 367 17.56 18.53 9.58
C ARG A 367 17.40 17.02 9.42
N VAL A 368 18.28 16.43 8.61
CA VAL A 368 18.28 14.98 8.34
C VAL A 368 19.23 14.28 9.30
N ALA A 369 18.77 13.26 10.01
CA ALA A 369 19.54 12.52 10.99
C ALA A 369 20.17 11.25 10.39
N PHE A 370 21.46 11.11 10.63
CA PHE A 370 22.31 10.00 10.20
C PHE A 370 22.59 9.07 11.37
N GLN A 371 22.37 7.76 11.18
CA GLN A 371 22.71 6.74 12.18
C GLN A 371 23.30 5.47 11.56
N PRO A 372 24.20 4.77 12.27
CA PRO A 372 24.82 3.53 11.82
C PRO A 372 23.92 2.31 12.08
N ASN A 373 22.72 2.33 11.49
CA ASN A 373 21.71 1.27 11.63
C ASN A 373 21.54 0.42 10.36
N VAL A 374 22.45 0.55 9.40
CA VAL A 374 22.42 -0.18 8.12
C VAL A 374 23.85 -0.61 7.80
N LEU A 375 24.06 -1.74 7.12
CA LEU A 375 25.39 -2.17 6.68
C LEU A 375 25.87 -1.35 5.48
N LYS A 376 27.17 -1.05 5.37
CA LYS A 376 27.74 -0.37 4.19
C LYS A 376 27.45 -1.17 2.92
N VAL A 377 27.24 -0.46 1.81
CA VAL A 377 26.80 -1.03 0.52
C VAL A 377 27.73 -2.16 0.07
N LYS A 378 29.05 -1.98 0.24
CA LYS A 378 30.05 -3.01 -0.08
C LYS A 378 29.84 -4.35 0.65
N TYR A 379 29.30 -4.34 1.87
CA TYR A 379 29.01 -5.55 2.63
C TYR A 379 27.66 -6.14 2.23
N LEU A 380 26.66 -5.29 1.96
CA LEU A 380 25.39 -5.74 1.40
C LEU A 380 25.60 -6.45 0.04
N GLU A 381 26.38 -5.88 -0.87
CA GLU A 381 26.74 -6.51 -2.15
C GLU A 381 27.45 -7.86 -1.96
N LYS A 382 28.39 -7.94 -1.01
CA LYS A 382 29.08 -9.21 -0.69
C LYS A 382 28.11 -10.26 -0.15
N LEU A 383 27.20 -9.88 0.75
CA LEU A 383 26.21 -10.80 1.28
C LEU A 383 25.25 -11.29 0.20
N VAL A 384 24.76 -10.39 -0.67
CA VAL A 384 23.95 -10.77 -1.84
C VAL A 384 24.71 -11.77 -2.72
N ARG A 385 26.01 -11.50 -2.99
CA ARG A 385 26.84 -12.39 -3.79
C ARG A 385 27.03 -13.76 -3.13
N TYR A 386 27.30 -13.83 -1.82
CA TYR A 386 27.42 -15.11 -1.12
C TYR A 386 26.11 -15.89 -1.06
N PHE A 387 24.99 -15.21 -0.80
CA PHE A 387 23.65 -15.81 -0.76
C PHE A 387 23.24 -16.35 -2.14
N ALA A 388 23.55 -15.60 -3.20
CA ALA A 388 23.36 -16.05 -4.58
C ALA A 388 24.26 -17.26 -4.91
N GLN A 389 25.57 -17.17 -4.64
CA GLN A 389 26.53 -18.25 -4.89
C GLN A 389 26.11 -19.57 -4.24
N ILE A 390 25.86 -19.56 -2.92
CA ILE A 390 25.51 -20.79 -2.18
C ILE A 390 24.19 -21.40 -2.64
N SER A 391 23.20 -20.58 -3.04
CA SER A 391 21.90 -21.07 -3.51
C SER A 391 22.01 -21.68 -4.92
N ILE A 392 22.85 -21.08 -5.79
CA ILE A 392 23.16 -21.63 -7.12
C ILE A 392 23.94 -22.95 -6.98
N GLU A 393 24.97 -23.00 -6.14
CA GLU A 393 25.73 -24.24 -5.90
C GLU A 393 24.87 -25.34 -5.28
N SER A 394 24.03 -25.01 -4.29
CA SER A 394 23.09 -25.98 -3.71
C SER A 394 22.13 -26.56 -4.75
N SER A 395 21.72 -25.77 -5.74
CA SER A 395 20.87 -26.25 -6.83
C SER A 395 21.64 -27.20 -7.75
N LYS A 396 22.90 -26.87 -8.09
CA LYS A 396 23.78 -27.76 -8.86
C LYS A 396 24.04 -29.08 -8.13
N LYS A 397 24.29 -29.06 -6.81
CA LYS A 397 24.50 -30.27 -6.01
C LYS A 397 23.27 -31.17 -5.96
N ALA A 398 22.08 -30.60 -5.86
CA ALA A 398 20.84 -31.36 -5.95
C ALA A 398 20.64 -32.00 -7.34
N GLU A 399 20.96 -31.28 -8.42
CA GLU A 399 20.92 -31.82 -9.78
C GLU A 399 21.93 -32.94 -10.02
N GLU A 400 23.17 -32.79 -9.53
CA GLU A 400 24.21 -33.83 -9.55
C GLU A 400 23.70 -35.10 -8.86
N PHE A 401 23.14 -34.97 -7.66
CA PHE A 401 22.57 -36.10 -6.93
C PHE A 401 21.39 -36.73 -7.66
N LYS A 402 20.48 -35.91 -8.22
CA LYS A 402 19.34 -36.38 -9.02
C LYS A 402 19.77 -37.16 -10.27
N ARG A 403 20.89 -36.79 -10.90
CA ARG A 403 21.48 -37.56 -12.01
C ARG A 403 21.99 -38.91 -11.54
N LEU A 404 22.72 -38.97 -10.42
CA LEU A 404 23.18 -40.23 -9.81
C LEU A 404 22.02 -41.17 -9.41
N TYR A 405 20.93 -40.59 -8.91
CA TYR A 405 19.71 -41.33 -8.60
C TYR A 405 19.10 -41.98 -9.84
N LYS A 406 18.94 -41.21 -10.92
CA LYS A 406 18.41 -41.72 -12.19
C LYS A 406 19.31 -42.77 -12.84
N SER A 407 20.63 -42.67 -12.67
CA SER A 407 21.58 -43.63 -13.24
C SER A 407 21.82 -44.86 -12.36
N GLY A 408 21.18 -44.97 -11.18
CA GLY A 408 21.36 -46.10 -10.27
C GLY A 408 22.72 -46.15 -9.55
N TYR A 409 23.49 -45.05 -9.58
CA TYR A 409 24.85 -44.97 -8.99
C TYR A 409 24.88 -44.18 -7.67
N VAL A 410 23.75 -44.09 -6.95
CA VAL A 410 23.62 -43.37 -5.68
C VAL A 410 24.63 -43.82 -4.63
N ASP A 411 24.98 -45.11 -4.66
CA ASP A 411 25.93 -45.72 -3.72
C ASP A 411 27.36 -45.21 -3.87
N GLN A 412 27.69 -44.55 -4.99
CA GLN A 412 28.98 -43.90 -5.20
C GLN A 412 29.05 -42.50 -4.60
N HIS A 413 27.92 -41.90 -4.20
CA HIS A 413 27.90 -40.57 -3.63
C HIS A 413 28.58 -40.56 -2.25
N GLU A 414 29.56 -39.68 -2.07
CA GLU A 414 30.38 -39.59 -0.85
C GLU A 414 29.54 -39.52 0.44
N GLY A 415 28.44 -38.76 0.43
CA GLY A 415 27.56 -38.66 1.59
C GLY A 415 26.78 -39.93 1.90
N VAL A 416 26.45 -40.74 0.89
CA VAL A 416 25.79 -42.05 1.09
C VAL A 416 26.79 -43.06 1.66
N ILE A 417 28.03 -43.04 1.14
CA ILE A 417 29.14 -43.85 1.65
C ILE A 417 29.42 -43.52 3.12
N ASP A 418 29.47 -42.22 3.46
CA ASP A 418 29.65 -41.75 4.84
C ASP A 418 28.56 -42.29 5.78
N ILE A 419 27.28 -42.24 5.39
CA ILE A 419 26.17 -42.78 6.19
C ILE A 419 26.26 -44.31 6.34
N LYS A 420 26.59 -45.03 5.26
CA LYS A 420 26.72 -46.51 5.30
C LYS A 420 27.82 -46.97 6.26
N ASN A 421 28.94 -46.25 6.28
CA ASN A 421 30.13 -46.60 7.05
C ASN A 421 30.14 -46.00 8.47
N ASP A 422 29.11 -45.22 8.81
CA ASP A 422 28.98 -44.60 10.11
C ASP A 422 28.71 -45.64 11.22
N ARG A 423 29.73 -45.87 12.05
CA ARG A 423 29.67 -46.80 13.20
C ARG A 423 28.87 -46.24 14.37
N SER A 424 28.66 -44.93 14.42
CA SER A 424 27.83 -44.30 15.45
C SER A 424 26.34 -44.57 15.26
N LEU A 425 25.91 -44.98 14.05
CA LEU A 425 24.52 -45.27 13.75
C LEU A 425 24.19 -46.74 13.96
N ASN A 426 23.17 -47.03 14.77
CA ASN A 426 22.53 -48.35 14.78
C ASN A 426 21.81 -48.66 13.45
N ALA A 427 21.47 -49.94 13.23
CA ALA A 427 20.89 -50.41 11.97
C ALA A 427 19.56 -49.74 11.61
N LYS A 428 18.70 -49.44 12.60
CA LYS A 428 17.40 -48.76 12.38
C LYS A 428 17.63 -47.32 11.91
N ALA A 429 18.45 -46.57 12.65
CA ALA A 429 18.83 -45.21 12.34
C ALA A 429 19.50 -45.12 10.97
N ARG A 430 20.47 -46.00 10.65
CA ARG A 430 21.16 -46.02 9.36
C ARG A 430 20.20 -46.21 8.19
N ARG A 431 19.26 -47.15 8.30
CA ARG A 431 18.26 -47.41 7.25
C ARG A 431 17.37 -46.20 7.02
N ALA A 432 16.83 -45.62 8.10
CA ALA A 432 15.97 -44.44 8.01
C ALA A 432 16.73 -43.20 7.50
N PHE A 433 18.00 -43.05 7.89
CA PHE A 433 18.87 -41.96 7.43
C PHE A 433 19.11 -42.08 5.93
N LEU A 434 19.48 -43.26 5.41
CA LEU A 434 19.66 -43.48 3.98
C LEU A 434 18.39 -43.20 3.19
N ASP A 435 17.23 -43.66 3.69
CA ASP A 435 15.93 -43.39 3.07
C ASP A 435 15.66 -41.89 2.97
N MET A 436 15.75 -41.16 4.08
CA MET A 436 15.59 -39.71 4.12
C MET A 436 16.60 -38.99 3.20
N TYR A 437 17.87 -39.35 3.30
CA TYR A 437 18.95 -38.68 2.59
C TYR A 437 18.80 -38.83 1.08
N ILE A 438 18.51 -40.04 0.59
CA ILE A 438 18.36 -40.31 -0.85
C ILE A 438 17.12 -39.61 -1.43
N GLN A 439 16.03 -39.54 -0.67
CA GLN A 439 14.82 -38.84 -1.11
C GLN A 439 15.02 -37.32 -1.16
N GLU A 440 15.62 -36.74 -0.12
CA GLU A 440 15.68 -35.28 0.03
C GLU A 440 16.91 -34.63 -0.62
N ALA A 441 18.02 -35.35 -0.80
CA ALA A 441 19.24 -34.83 -1.45
C ALA A 441 19.02 -34.46 -2.94
N GLN A 442 17.95 -34.94 -3.56
CA GLN A 442 17.56 -34.60 -4.93
C GLN A 442 16.98 -33.17 -5.05
N LYS A 443 16.71 -32.49 -3.93
CA LYS A 443 16.13 -31.15 -3.86
C LYS A 443 17.18 -30.18 -3.31
N PRO A 444 17.19 -28.91 -3.74
CA PRO A 444 18.07 -27.90 -3.15
C PRO A 444 17.82 -27.77 -1.64
N LEU A 445 18.89 -27.91 -0.84
CA LEU A 445 18.83 -27.85 0.62
C LEU A 445 19.05 -26.43 1.16
N ILE A 446 19.81 -25.61 0.45
CA ILE A 446 20.05 -24.20 0.78
C ILE A 446 19.43 -23.34 -0.32
N ASN A 447 18.25 -22.78 -0.05
CA ASN A 447 17.52 -21.92 -0.98
C ASN A 447 17.18 -20.57 -0.33
N ILE A 448 18.23 -19.80 -0.01
CA ILE A 448 18.13 -18.52 0.70
C ILE A 448 18.11 -17.30 -0.25
N PHE A 449 18.24 -17.54 -1.56
CA PHE A 449 18.31 -16.49 -2.57
C PHE A 449 17.90 -17.00 -3.95
N SER A 450 17.21 -16.15 -4.71
CA SER A 450 16.75 -16.45 -6.07
C SER A 450 16.62 -15.16 -6.88
N GLU A 451 16.23 -15.27 -8.16
CA GLU A 451 15.97 -14.10 -9.00
C GLU A 451 14.92 -13.15 -8.41
N LYS A 452 13.85 -13.71 -7.83
CA LYS A 452 12.83 -12.93 -7.09
C LYS A 452 13.47 -12.04 -6.02
N HIS A 453 14.38 -12.60 -5.23
CA HIS A 453 15.12 -11.85 -4.21
C HIS A 453 15.97 -10.75 -4.83
N ALA A 454 16.65 -11.05 -5.93
CA ALA A 454 17.51 -10.12 -6.63
C ALA A 454 16.72 -8.92 -7.19
N ALA A 455 15.56 -9.16 -7.79
CA ALA A 455 14.65 -8.11 -8.25
C ALA A 455 14.09 -7.28 -7.08
N TYR A 456 13.58 -7.94 -6.03
CA TYR A 456 13.05 -7.25 -4.86
C TYR A 456 14.09 -6.40 -4.13
N LEU A 457 15.31 -6.89 -3.96
CA LEU A 457 16.40 -6.13 -3.35
C LEU A 457 16.83 -4.97 -4.24
N SER A 458 16.84 -5.13 -5.57
CA SER A 458 17.11 -4.03 -6.51
C SER A 458 16.11 -2.88 -6.33
N PHE A 459 14.82 -3.23 -6.19
CA PHE A 459 13.76 -2.28 -5.87
C PHE A 459 13.94 -1.63 -4.49
N ARG A 460 14.13 -2.42 -3.43
CA ARG A 460 14.24 -1.92 -2.05
C ARG A 460 15.49 -1.08 -1.82
N TRP A 461 16.62 -1.44 -2.40
CA TRP A 461 17.86 -0.66 -2.28
C TRP A 461 17.69 0.73 -2.87
N SER A 462 17.07 0.82 -4.05
CA SER A 462 16.74 2.11 -4.65
C SER A 462 15.74 2.91 -3.80
N LEU A 463 14.64 2.29 -3.38
CA LEU A 463 13.56 2.97 -2.65
C LEU A 463 14.00 3.45 -1.26
N ASP A 464 14.80 2.65 -0.56
CA ASP A 464 15.23 2.94 0.80
C ASP A 464 16.55 3.71 0.88
N GLY A 465 17.13 4.12 -0.26
CA GLY A 465 18.32 4.97 -0.31
C GLY A 465 19.64 4.26 -0.03
N VAL A 466 19.80 2.99 -0.43
CA VAL A 466 21.09 2.28 -0.41
C VAL A 466 21.88 2.67 -1.67
N ASN A 467 22.96 3.44 -1.52
CA ASN A 467 23.71 4.04 -2.64
C ASN A 467 24.57 2.99 -3.38
N ALA A 468 23.91 2.12 -4.15
CA ALA A 468 24.52 1.09 -4.99
C ALA A 468 24.42 1.46 -6.49
N LEU A 469 24.98 0.64 -7.38
CA LEU A 469 24.70 0.75 -8.81
C LEU A 469 23.25 0.35 -9.13
N PRO A 470 22.66 0.84 -10.25
CA PRO A 470 21.32 0.43 -10.69
C PRO A 470 21.18 -1.09 -10.77
N TYR A 471 20.09 -1.66 -10.26
CA TYR A 471 19.81 -3.10 -10.35
C TYR A 471 20.92 -4.04 -9.83
N ARG A 472 21.79 -3.55 -8.94
CA ARG A 472 23.02 -4.27 -8.55
C ARG A 472 22.78 -5.70 -8.05
N PRO A 473 21.80 -6.00 -7.17
CA PRO A 473 21.52 -7.37 -6.76
C PRO A 473 21.16 -8.30 -7.93
N LEU A 474 20.36 -7.83 -8.89
CA LEU A 474 19.99 -8.60 -10.08
C LEU A 474 21.17 -8.85 -11.02
N VAL A 475 22.04 -7.85 -11.21
CA VAL A 475 23.26 -8.02 -11.99
C VAL A 475 24.17 -9.05 -11.36
N ILE A 476 24.34 -9.05 -10.03
CA ILE A 476 25.12 -10.06 -9.29
C ILE A 476 24.56 -11.47 -9.54
N TRP A 477 23.25 -11.65 -9.41
CA TRP A 477 22.58 -12.94 -9.64
C TRP A 477 22.85 -13.48 -11.05
N ASN A 478 22.62 -12.66 -12.07
CA ASN A 478 22.82 -13.04 -13.47
C ASN A 478 24.28 -13.26 -13.85
N GLU A 479 25.22 -12.48 -13.32
CA GLU A 479 26.66 -12.70 -13.51
C GLU A 479 27.07 -14.09 -13.00
N LEU A 480 26.60 -14.46 -11.79
CA LEU A 480 26.94 -15.75 -11.17
C LEU A 480 26.36 -16.93 -11.93
N LEU A 481 25.13 -16.83 -12.43
CA LEU A 481 24.52 -17.85 -13.31
C LEU A 481 25.36 -18.08 -14.57
N ARG A 482 25.95 -17.01 -15.13
CA ARG A 482 26.85 -17.06 -16.30
C ARG A 482 28.29 -17.49 -15.95
N GLY A 483 28.57 -17.87 -14.69
CA GLY A 483 29.90 -18.27 -14.24
C GLY A 483 30.86 -17.12 -13.93
N ASN A 484 30.39 -15.87 -13.95
CA ASN A 484 31.21 -14.69 -13.72
C ASN A 484 31.07 -14.14 -12.30
N GLY A 485 32.14 -13.52 -11.78
CA GLY A 485 32.10 -12.81 -10.51
C GLY A 485 32.00 -13.71 -9.27
N TRP A 486 32.34 -14.99 -9.38
CA TRP A 486 32.49 -15.88 -8.23
C TRP A 486 33.64 -15.40 -7.34
N ILE A 487 33.41 -15.35 -6.03
CA ILE A 487 34.42 -14.97 -5.04
C ILE A 487 34.61 -16.07 -3.99
N PRO A 488 35.82 -16.22 -3.41
CA PRO A 488 36.05 -17.16 -2.32
C PRO A 488 35.13 -16.90 -1.13
N TYR A 489 34.65 -17.98 -0.51
CA TYR A 489 33.88 -17.89 0.74
C TYR A 489 34.67 -17.20 1.84
N PRO A 490 33.98 -16.49 2.77
CA PRO A 490 34.67 -15.74 3.81
C PRO A 490 35.34 -16.66 4.83
N LYS A 491 36.20 -16.07 5.66
CA LYS A 491 36.86 -16.78 6.75
C LYS A 491 35.87 -17.16 7.84
N SER A 492 36.04 -18.35 8.42
CA SER A 492 35.32 -18.74 9.63
C SER A 492 35.72 -17.86 10.82
N ASN A 493 34.95 -17.89 11.91
CA ASN A 493 35.31 -17.14 13.12
C ASN A 493 36.66 -17.58 13.68
N ALA A 494 36.97 -18.88 13.67
CA ALA A 494 38.25 -19.39 14.15
C ALA A 494 39.43 -18.87 13.29
N GLU A 495 39.29 -18.92 11.96
CA GLU A 495 40.30 -18.39 11.02
C GLU A 495 40.46 -16.87 11.18
N TYR A 496 39.36 -16.13 11.32
CA TYR A 496 39.38 -14.69 11.52
C TYR A 496 40.11 -14.33 12.83
N GLU A 497 39.80 -15.03 13.92
CA GLU A 497 40.40 -14.79 15.24
C GLU A 497 41.90 -15.10 15.28
N SER A 498 42.35 -16.09 14.51
CA SER A 498 43.78 -16.41 14.39
C SER A 498 44.60 -15.28 13.76
N ILE A 499 43.98 -14.41 12.96
CA ILE A 499 44.66 -13.35 12.20
C ILE A 499 44.42 -11.97 12.84
N HIS A 500 43.21 -11.72 13.31
CA HIS A 500 42.76 -10.39 13.75
C HIS A 500 42.51 -10.30 15.26
N GLY A 501 42.74 -11.40 16.00
CA GLY A 501 42.43 -11.51 17.42
C GLY A 501 40.96 -11.82 17.70
N LYS A 502 40.63 -12.06 18.99
CA LYS A 502 39.30 -12.50 19.42
C LYS A 502 38.19 -11.55 18.98
N ILE A 503 37.09 -12.10 18.46
CA ILE A 503 35.91 -11.31 18.11
C ILE A 503 35.23 -10.88 19.41
N SER A 504 35.30 -9.60 19.74
CA SER A 504 34.54 -9.04 20.84
C SER A 504 33.17 -8.58 20.35
N ILE A 505 32.10 -8.99 21.04
CA ILE A 505 30.79 -8.37 20.83
C ILE A 505 30.88 -6.97 21.45
N ASN A 506 31.30 -6.02 20.62
CA ASN A 506 31.65 -4.68 21.06
C ASN A 506 30.46 -4.03 21.77
N SER A 507 30.52 -3.96 23.11
CA SER A 507 29.50 -3.34 23.96
C SER A 507 29.49 -1.81 23.83
N SER A 508 30.36 -1.27 22.96
CA SER A 508 30.48 0.14 22.64
C SER A 508 29.11 0.76 22.38
N LYS A 509 28.80 1.80 23.15
CA LYS A 509 27.56 2.56 23.05
C LYS A 509 27.39 3.04 21.61
N LEU A 510 26.23 2.76 20.99
CA LEU A 510 25.88 3.29 19.67
C LEU A 510 26.18 4.80 19.64
N PRO A 511 26.89 5.30 18.61
CA PRO A 511 27.21 6.72 18.54
C PRO A 511 25.92 7.54 18.46
N GLU A 512 25.97 8.75 19.00
CA GLU A 512 24.86 9.69 18.80
C GLU A 512 24.71 9.99 17.30
N ALA A 513 23.49 10.29 16.88
CA ALA A 513 23.23 10.69 15.50
C ALA A 513 24.03 11.95 15.14
N VAL A 514 24.25 12.14 13.85
CA VAL A 514 24.79 13.38 13.28
C VAL A 514 23.72 13.95 12.37
N LEU A 515 23.52 15.27 12.35
CA LEU A 515 22.42 15.89 11.63
C LEU A 515 22.94 16.82 10.55
N MET A 516 22.46 16.61 9.33
CA MET A 516 22.78 17.45 8.19
C MET A 516 21.83 18.64 8.14
N LYS A 517 22.39 19.83 7.97
CA LYS A 517 21.64 21.05 7.66
C LYS A 517 21.07 20.93 6.25
N THR A 518 19.79 21.26 6.07
CA THR A 518 19.07 21.12 4.79
C THR A 518 18.61 22.45 4.20
N LEU A 519 18.41 23.46 5.04
CA LEU A 519 17.87 24.76 4.62
C LEU A 519 18.87 25.89 4.89
N ASN A 520 18.87 26.92 4.05
CA ASN A 520 19.70 28.11 4.26
C ASN A 520 19.27 28.94 5.48
N VAL A 521 18.02 28.77 5.96
CA VAL A 521 17.50 29.41 7.18
C VAL A 521 17.88 28.66 8.47
N ASP A 522 18.75 27.66 8.37
CA ASP A 522 19.26 26.92 9.52
C ASP A 522 19.97 27.91 10.46
N ASN A 523 19.53 27.95 11.74
CA ASN A 523 19.90 28.91 12.80
C ASN A 523 19.09 30.22 12.86
N ASP A 524 18.06 30.39 12.03
CA ASP A 524 17.07 31.47 12.16
C ASP A 524 15.69 30.89 12.54
N PRO A 525 15.34 30.86 13.84
CA PRO A 525 14.07 30.32 14.32
C PRO A 525 12.84 31.01 13.72
N VAL A 526 12.90 32.34 13.58
CA VAL A 526 11.75 33.17 13.19
C VAL A 526 11.41 32.91 11.74
N ARG A 527 12.42 33.07 10.86
CA ARG A 527 12.25 32.88 9.42
C ARG A 527 11.82 31.46 9.07
N PHE A 528 12.30 30.45 9.81
CA PHE A 528 11.87 29.06 9.63
C PHE A 528 10.41 28.84 10.02
N ILE A 529 9.96 29.38 11.15
CA ILE A 529 8.59 29.20 11.65
C ILE A 529 7.57 29.94 10.78
N ASP A 530 7.93 31.12 10.25
CA ASP A 530 7.02 31.90 9.42
C ASP A 530 6.89 31.35 8.00
N ASN A 531 7.96 30.76 7.45
CA ASN A 531 7.97 30.20 6.10
C ASN A 531 7.96 28.67 6.10
N HIS A 532 7.46 28.03 7.17
CA HIS A 532 7.48 26.58 7.29
C HIS A 532 6.64 25.93 6.19
N LYS A 533 7.26 25.07 5.37
CA LYS A 533 6.59 24.23 4.38
C LYS A 533 6.80 22.75 4.70
N SER A 534 5.90 21.88 4.25
CA SER A 534 6.10 20.43 4.37
C SER A 534 7.36 20.00 3.62
N PHE A 535 8.15 19.08 4.17
CA PHE A 535 9.41 18.64 3.55
C PHE A 535 9.21 18.10 2.12
N LEU A 536 8.14 17.33 1.88
CA LEU A 536 7.85 16.77 0.55
C LEU A 536 7.37 17.81 -0.46
N SER A 537 7.02 19.03 -0.02
CA SER A 537 6.62 20.10 -0.95
C SER A 537 7.79 20.73 -1.69
N TYR A 538 9.03 20.41 -1.31
CA TYR A 538 10.25 20.81 -2.02
C TYR A 538 10.66 19.82 -3.12
N TRP A 539 10.00 18.66 -3.20
CA TRP A 539 10.31 17.69 -4.24
C TRP A 539 9.70 18.13 -5.57
N GLU A 540 10.51 18.03 -6.62
CA GLU A 540 10.11 18.21 -8.01
C GLU A 540 10.32 16.90 -8.77
N ARG A 541 9.49 16.64 -9.77
CA ARG A 541 9.59 15.41 -10.55
C ARG A 541 10.90 15.46 -11.37
N PRO A 542 11.75 14.42 -11.31
CA PRO A 542 12.89 14.32 -12.20
C PRO A 542 12.44 14.26 -13.65
N ILE A 543 13.18 14.97 -14.52
CA ILE A 543 13.00 14.92 -15.98
C ILE A 543 13.41 13.53 -16.48
N ASP A 544 12.59 12.93 -17.34
CA ASP A 544 12.87 11.67 -18.00
C ASP A 544 12.30 11.62 -19.42
N ALA A 545 12.34 10.44 -20.06
CA ALA A 545 11.91 10.25 -21.44
C ALA A 545 10.45 10.66 -21.70
N SER A 546 9.58 10.65 -20.69
CA SER A 546 8.21 11.13 -20.85
C SER A 546 8.14 12.64 -21.11
N ASP A 547 9.13 13.42 -20.69
CA ASP A 547 9.15 14.88 -20.88
C ASP A 547 9.64 15.33 -22.26
N LEU A 548 10.03 14.38 -23.13
CA LEU A 548 10.51 14.70 -24.48
C LEU A 548 9.37 15.07 -25.43
N ASN A 549 8.13 14.69 -25.10
CA ASN A 549 6.94 14.99 -25.89
C ASN A 549 6.26 16.26 -25.34
N GLU A 550 5.71 17.09 -26.25
CA GLU A 550 4.84 18.20 -25.86
C GLU A 550 3.64 17.72 -25.06
N SER A 551 3.18 18.52 -24.09
CA SER A 551 2.13 18.16 -23.12
C SER A 551 0.87 17.60 -23.77
N ASP A 552 0.52 18.11 -24.94
CA ASP A 552 -0.75 17.81 -25.62
C ASP A 552 -0.71 16.47 -26.37
N PHE A 553 0.49 15.95 -26.64
CA PHE A 553 0.74 14.65 -27.27
C PHE A 553 1.35 13.63 -26.30
N ASN A 554 1.49 14.01 -25.03
CA ASN A 554 2.11 13.17 -24.03
C ASN A 554 1.10 12.20 -23.38
N CYS A 555 0.95 11.01 -23.96
CA CYS A 555 0.13 9.95 -23.36
C CYS A 555 0.82 9.22 -22.18
N THR A 556 2.00 9.66 -21.76
CA THR A 556 2.79 8.99 -20.70
C THR A 556 2.72 9.70 -19.35
N THR A 557 2.23 10.94 -19.30
CA THR A 557 1.98 11.69 -18.06
C THR A 557 0.51 12.13 -17.95
N LYS A 558 0.09 12.42 -16.73
CA LYS A 558 -1.22 12.99 -16.41
C LYS A 558 -1.09 13.97 -15.26
N ILE A 559 -1.93 15.00 -15.24
CA ILE A 559 -1.98 15.98 -14.15
C ILE A 559 -2.97 15.48 -13.09
N LEU A 560 -2.47 15.16 -11.90
CA LEU A 560 -3.29 14.86 -10.74
C LEU A 560 -3.60 16.15 -9.97
N PRO A 561 -4.88 16.48 -9.71
CA PRO A 561 -5.25 17.66 -8.93
C PRO A 561 -4.78 17.52 -7.48
N LYS A 562 -4.15 18.56 -6.92
CA LYS A 562 -3.76 18.61 -5.49
C LYS A 562 -4.96 18.68 -4.56
N THR A 563 -6.05 19.29 -5.03
CA THR A 563 -7.30 19.46 -4.28
C THR A 563 -8.41 18.61 -4.91
N GLN A 564 -9.12 17.82 -4.09
CA GLN A 564 -10.16 16.92 -4.56
C GLN A 564 -11.30 16.76 -3.54
N LEU A 565 -12.54 16.71 -4.03
CA LEU A 565 -13.74 16.57 -3.20
C LEU A 565 -14.31 15.15 -3.34
N PRO A 566 -14.35 14.35 -2.26
CA PRO A 566 -14.87 13.00 -2.34
C PRO A 566 -16.41 12.98 -2.42
N VAL A 567 -16.92 12.23 -3.40
CA VAL A 567 -18.34 11.97 -3.64
C VAL A 567 -18.58 10.47 -3.53
N LYS A 568 -19.53 10.05 -2.69
CA LYS A 568 -19.97 8.65 -2.61
C LYS A 568 -21.13 8.45 -3.57
N VAL A 569 -21.02 7.45 -4.42
CA VAL A 569 -22.04 7.12 -5.42
C VAL A 569 -22.40 5.65 -5.31
N SER A 570 -23.70 5.37 -5.32
CA SER A 570 -24.27 4.04 -5.49
C SER A 570 -24.94 3.96 -6.86
N ILE A 571 -24.44 3.07 -7.71
CA ILE A 571 -24.89 2.90 -9.10
C ILE A 571 -25.51 1.51 -9.23
N ALA A 572 -26.76 1.43 -9.68
CA ALA A 572 -27.36 0.18 -10.14
C ALA A 572 -26.80 -0.15 -11.52
N HIS A 573 -26.38 -1.40 -11.70
CA HIS A 573 -25.88 -1.90 -12.98
C HIS A 573 -26.51 -3.25 -13.30
N ASN A 574 -26.57 -3.58 -14.59
CA ASN A 574 -27.03 -4.89 -15.09
C ASN A 574 -25.87 -5.62 -15.78
N LEU A 575 -24.74 -5.77 -15.06
CA LEU A 575 -23.59 -6.52 -15.55
C LEU A 575 -23.77 -7.99 -15.17
N LYS A 576 -23.54 -8.90 -16.12
CA LYS A 576 -23.61 -10.34 -15.87
C LYS A 576 -22.42 -11.07 -16.50
N LEU A 577 -22.00 -12.15 -15.84
CA LEU A 577 -21.15 -13.19 -16.42
C LEU A 577 -22.04 -14.37 -16.79
N GLU A 578 -22.19 -14.63 -18.08
CA GLU A 578 -22.97 -15.75 -18.59
C GLU A 578 -22.04 -16.84 -19.13
N PRO A 579 -22.27 -18.13 -18.80
CA PRO A 579 -21.54 -19.23 -19.41
C PRO A 579 -21.77 -19.25 -20.92
N ILE A 580 -20.73 -19.54 -21.69
CA ILE A 580 -20.85 -19.61 -23.14
C ILE A 580 -21.65 -20.87 -23.51
N SER A 581 -22.85 -20.70 -24.04
CA SER A 581 -23.65 -21.78 -24.64
C SER A 581 -23.52 -21.77 -26.17
N GLN A 582 -23.73 -22.93 -26.80
CA GLN A 582 -23.71 -23.07 -28.28
C GLN A 582 -24.94 -22.48 -28.98
N ASP A 583 -25.92 -21.94 -28.25
CA ASP A 583 -27.16 -21.39 -28.82
C ASP A 583 -27.01 -19.91 -29.18
N THR A 584 -26.81 -19.63 -30.47
CA THR A 584 -26.58 -18.30 -31.05
C THR A 584 -27.84 -17.43 -31.20
N SER A 585 -28.69 -17.35 -30.18
CA SER A 585 -29.82 -16.41 -30.15
C SER A 585 -29.59 -15.30 -29.13
N ARG A 586 -28.56 -14.46 -29.38
CA ARG A 586 -28.32 -13.26 -28.56
C ARG A 586 -29.55 -12.35 -28.62
N SER A 587 -30.13 -12.03 -27.46
CA SER A 587 -31.21 -11.04 -27.38
C SER A 587 -30.72 -9.70 -27.94
N LYS A 588 -31.52 -9.03 -28.79
CA LYS A 588 -31.19 -7.76 -29.47
C LYS A 588 -30.90 -6.56 -28.53
N HIS A 589 -30.74 -6.77 -27.23
CA HIS A 589 -30.73 -5.72 -26.19
C HIS A 589 -29.56 -5.79 -25.19
N CYS A 590 -28.53 -6.63 -25.41
CA CYS A 590 -27.34 -6.71 -24.57
C CYS A 590 -26.05 -6.50 -25.37
N ASP A 591 -25.16 -5.63 -24.87
CA ASP A 591 -23.83 -5.41 -25.43
C ASP A 591 -22.83 -6.39 -24.82
N LEU A 592 -22.02 -7.05 -25.67
CA LEU A 592 -20.88 -7.86 -25.25
C LEU A 592 -19.69 -6.95 -24.93
N LEU A 593 -19.22 -6.98 -23.69
CA LEU A 593 -18.07 -6.19 -23.25
C LEU A 593 -16.74 -6.94 -23.37
N GLY A 594 -16.74 -8.27 -23.23
CA GLY A 594 -15.53 -9.09 -23.33
C GLY A 594 -15.82 -10.58 -23.12
N ARG A 595 -14.88 -11.43 -23.54
CA ARG A 595 -14.96 -12.90 -23.40
C ARG A 595 -13.75 -13.43 -22.62
N ILE A 596 -14.00 -14.18 -21.56
CA ILE A 596 -12.96 -14.68 -20.66
C ILE A 596 -12.59 -16.11 -21.06
N SER A 597 -11.29 -16.31 -21.35
CA SER A 597 -10.70 -17.63 -21.61
C SER A 597 -9.79 -18.07 -20.46
N VAL A 598 -9.68 -19.36 -20.20
CA VAL A 598 -8.76 -19.97 -19.22
C VAL A 598 -7.89 -21.04 -19.88
N MET A 599 -6.75 -21.35 -19.27
CA MET A 599 -5.96 -22.54 -19.60
C MET A 599 -6.29 -23.67 -18.62
N VAL A 600 -6.70 -24.83 -19.13
CA VAL A 600 -6.96 -26.05 -18.35
C VAL A 600 -6.23 -27.20 -19.04
N ASN A 601 -5.31 -27.88 -18.34
CA ASN A 601 -4.49 -28.97 -18.90
C ASN A 601 -3.83 -28.60 -20.25
N ALA A 602 -3.17 -27.44 -20.32
CA ALA A 602 -2.59 -26.87 -21.54
C ALA A 602 -3.55 -26.56 -22.72
N GLU A 603 -4.87 -26.65 -22.56
CA GLU A 603 -5.86 -26.24 -23.56
C GLU A 603 -6.56 -24.93 -23.18
N ARG A 604 -6.81 -24.05 -24.17
CA ARG A 604 -7.54 -22.80 -23.98
C ARG A 604 -9.04 -23.05 -24.09
N VAL A 605 -9.77 -22.81 -23.00
CA VAL A 605 -11.23 -22.98 -22.94
C VAL A 605 -11.89 -21.62 -22.72
N GLU A 606 -12.86 -21.27 -23.56
CA GLU A 606 -13.70 -20.08 -23.34
C GLU A 606 -14.79 -20.43 -22.32
N LEU A 607 -14.91 -19.67 -21.23
CA LEU A 607 -15.87 -19.97 -20.17
C LEU A 607 -17.04 -18.99 -20.08
N PHE A 608 -16.78 -17.68 -20.15
CA PHE A 608 -17.79 -16.66 -19.86
C PHE A 608 -17.80 -15.50 -20.85
N ASP A 609 -19.00 -15.04 -21.21
CA ASP A 609 -19.25 -13.74 -21.83
C ASP A 609 -19.59 -12.71 -20.72
N LEU A 610 -18.90 -11.57 -20.71
CA LEU A 610 -19.24 -10.40 -19.89
C LEU A 610 -20.19 -9.50 -20.68
N ILE A 611 -21.42 -9.34 -20.19
CA ILE A 611 -22.48 -8.62 -20.90
C ILE A 611 -23.07 -7.47 -20.07
N SER A 612 -23.62 -6.48 -20.77
CA SER A 612 -24.31 -5.31 -20.19
C SER A 612 -25.64 -5.04 -20.92
N SER A 613 -26.71 -4.73 -20.17
CA SER A 613 -28.07 -4.53 -20.72
C SER A 613 -28.67 -3.13 -20.48
N ASN A 614 -27.96 -2.07 -20.91
CA ASN A 614 -28.33 -0.63 -20.81
C ASN A 614 -28.06 0.11 -19.47
N SER A 615 -28.12 1.45 -19.57
CA SER A 615 -27.40 2.50 -18.82
C SER A 615 -27.49 2.51 -17.29
N ASP A 616 -26.34 2.80 -16.66
CA ASP A 616 -26.12 3.10 -15.24
C ASP A 616 -27.24 3.94 -14.60
N LYS A 617 -27.91 3.37 -13.59
CA LYS A 617 -28.89 4.11 -12.79
C LYS A 617 -28.28 4.54 -11.47
N VAL A 618 -28.06 5.84 -11.29
CA VAL A 618 -27.59 6.37 -10.00
C VAL A 618 -28.71 6.30 -8.96
N ILE A 619 -28.52 5.44 -7.96
CA ILE A 619 -29.48 5.21 -6.85
C ILE A 619 -29.28 6.28 -5.78
N LYS A 620 -28.03 6.56 -5.42
CA LYS A 620 -27.67 7.44 -4.32
C LYS A 620 -26.42 8.23 -4.66
N LEU A 621 -26.47 9.53 -4.42
CA LEU A 621 -25.32 10.42 -4.53
C LEU A 621 -25.20 11.22 -3.24
N GLU A 622 -24.10 11.01 -2.53
CA GLU A 622 -23.77 11.74 -1.31
C GLU A 622 -22.49 12.53 -1.49
N CYS A 623 -22.57 13.82 -1.18
CA CYS A 623 -21.40 14.68 -1.05
C CYS A 623 -21.17 14.93 0.45
N ASN A 624 -20.02 14.52 0.98
CA ASN A 624 -19.67 14.62 2.41
C ASN A 624 -20.72 14.06 3.39
N GLY A 625 -21.40 12.98 3.03
CA GLY A 625 -22.40 12.33 3.89
C GLY A 625 -23.76 13.03 3.93
N ARG A 626 -24.00 14.05 3.11
CA ARG A 626 -25.33 14.61 2.84
C ARG A 626 -25.78 14.24 1.42
N LYS A 627 -27.08 14.08 1.22
CA LYS A 627 -27.68 13.88 -0.11
C LYS A 627 -27.39 15.12 -0.96
N ALA A 628 -26.87 14.94 -2.16
CA ALA A 628 -26.62 16.06 -3.05
C ALA A 628 -27.91 16.70 -3.56
N SER A 629 -27.83 17.97 -3.96
CA SER A 629 -28.95 18.70 -4.57
C SER A 629 -29.41 18.01 -5.85
N SER A 630 -30.68 18.20 -6.23
CA SER A 630 -31.24 17.62 -7.47
C SER A 630 -30.47 18.10 -8.69
N ALA A 631 -30.23 19.41 -8.79
CA ALA A 631 -29.49 20.04 -9.88
C ALA A 631 -28.05 19.52 -10.01
N PHE A 632 -27.32 19.39 -8.89
CA PHE A 632 -25.98 18.79 -8.92
C PHE A 632 -26.03 17.31 -9.30
N SER A 633 -27.01 16.56 -8.77
CA SER A 633 -27.16 15.14 -9.05
C SER A 633 -27.44 14.86 -10.52
N GLU A 634 -28.23 15.71 -11.16
CA GLU A 634 -28.53 15.62 -12.58
C GLU A 634 -27.30 15.95 -13.43
N TYR A 635 -26.65 17.09 -13.17
CA TYR A 635 -25.39 17.45 -13.83
C TYR A 635 -24.31 16.36 -13.68
N PHE A 636 -24.17 15.78 -12.49
CA PHE A 636 -23.18 14.73 -12.23
C PHE A 636 -23.51 13.41 -12.96
N LYS A 637 -24.79 13.08 -13.13
CA LYS A 637 -25.25 11.92 -13.92
C LYS A 637 -24.93 12.09 -15.41
N THR A 638 -25.26 13.24 -15.98
CA THR A 638 -25.17 13.49 -17.43
C THR A 638 -23.74 13.75 -17.89
N SER A 639 -22.89 14.34 -17.04
CA SER A 639 -21.51 14.70 -17.40
C SER A 639 -20.45 13.67 -16.95
N LEU A 640 -20.46 13.24 -15.68
CA LEU A 640 -19.32 12.53 -15.05
C LEU A 640 -19.51 11.01 -14.91
N LEU A 641 -20.76 10.53 -14.86
CA LEU A 641 -21.08 9.12 -14.60
C LEU A 641 -21.55 8.33 -15.82
N LYS A 642 -21.69 8.97 -16.99
CA LYS A 642 -22.16 8.31 -18.21
C LYS A 642 -21.23 7.15 -18.59
N GLY A 643 -21.74 5.92 -18.53
CA GLY A 643 -21.01 4.69 -18.90
C GLY A 643 -19.93 4.24 -17.89
N TYR A 644 -20.00 4.73 -16.64
CA TYR A 644 -19.02 4.42 -15.61
C TYR A 644 -18.94 2.92 -15.27
N ALA A 645 -20.08 2.23 -15.12
CA ALA A 645 -20.07 0.81 -14.77
C ALA A 645 -19.47 -0.04 -15.90
N ASN A 646 -19.80 0.26 -17.16
CA ASN A 646 -19.23 -0.40 -18.33
C ASN A 646 -17.71 -0.17 -18.40
N LYS A 647 -17.23 1.07 -18.21
CA LYS A 647 -15.78 1.37 -18.16
C LYS A 647 -15.08 0.60 -17.03
N LYS A 648 -15.72 0.53 -15.85
CA LYS A 648 -15.19 -0.21 -14.70
C LYS A 648 -15.15 -1.72 -14.96
N ALA A 649 -16.17 -2.26 -15.64
CA ALA A 649 -16.26 -3.66 -16.03
C ALA A 649 -15.21 -4.01 -17.09
N LEU A 650 -14.97 -3.14 -18.06
CA LEU A 650 -13.94 -3.32 -19.08
C LEU A 650 -12.53 -3.32 -18.46
N ASN A 651 -12.25 -2.41 -17.52
CA ASN A 651 -10.99 -2.42 -16.79
C ASN A 651 -10.80 -3.71 -15.98
N TRP A 652 -11.85 -4.16 -15.27
CA TRP A 652 -11.82 -5.45 -14.57
C TRP A 652 -11.59 -6.61 -15.54
N TYR A 653 -12.26 -6.62 -16.69
CA TYR A 653 -12.08 -7.65 -17.72
C TYR A 653 -10.64 -7.71 -18.21
N ASN A 654 -10.06 -6.57 -18.62
CA ASN A 654 -8.68 -6.51 -19.12
C ASN A 654 -7.68 -7.00 -18.06
N GLU A 655 -7.88 -6.62 -16.79
CA GLU A 655 -7.02 -7.06 -15.68
C GLU A 655 -7.14 -8.57 -15.42
N ILE A 656 -8.34 -9.13 -15.52
CA ILE A 656 -8.63 -10.53 -15.23
C ILE A 656 -8.22 -11.44 -16.38
N ASP A 657 -8.48 -11.04 -17.63
CA ASP A 657 -8.12 -11.81 -18.83
C ASP A 657 -6.59 -11.95 -18.94
N GLU A 658 -5.86 -10.87 -18.71
CA GLU A 658 -4.41 -10.92 -18.56
C GLU A 658 -4.03 -11.88 -17.43
N GLN A 659 -4.78 -11.85 -16.32
CA GLN A 659 -4.46 -12.65 -15.15
C GLN A 659 -4.58 -14.15 -15.34
N ILE A 660 -5.70 -14.54 -15.89
CA ILE A 660 -6.15 -15.92 -16.04
C ILE A 660 -5.45 -16.62 -17.20
N SER A 661 -5.10 -15.88 -18.26
CA SER A 661 -4.34 -16.43 -19.40
C SER A 661 -2.97 -17.00 -19.01
N SER A 662 -2.47 -16.68 -17.81
CA SER A 662 -1.19 -17.14 -17.28
C SER A 662 -1.29 -18.20 -16.16
N ILE A 663 -2.51 -18.59 -15.77
CA ILE A 663 -2.76 -19.58 -14.71
C ILE A 663 -3.23 -20.88 -15.38
N GLU A 664 -2.51 -21.96 -15.11
CA GLU A 664 -2.95 -23.30 -15.48
C GLU A 664 -3.82 -23.86 -14.35
N PHE A 665 -5.13 -23.96 -14.60
CA PHE A 665 -6.07 -24.50 -13.62
C PHE A 665 -6.11 -26.02 -13.69
N SER A 666 -6.28 -26.66 -12.53
CA SER A 666 -6.40 -28.13 -12.45
C SER A 666 -7.74 -28.64 -12.99
N SER A 667 -8.78 -27.79 -12.96
CA SER A 667 -10.10 -28.10 -13.50
C SER A 667 -10.89 -26.84 -13.88
N ILE A 668 -11.90 -27.03 -14.75
CA ILE A 668 -12.86 -25.97 -15.10
C ILE A 668 -13.62 -25.47 -13.87
N GLN A 669 -13.93 -26.35 -12.90
CA GLN A 669 -14.65 -25.96 -11.68
C GLN A 669 -13.82 -25.00 -10.81
N GLU A 670 -12.51 -25.23 -10.70
CA GLU A 670 -11.61 -24.34 -9.96
C GLU A 670 -11.53 -22.96 -10.62
N ALA A 671 -11.30 -22.92 -11.94
CA ALA A 671 -11.26 -21.68 -12.71
C ALA A 671 -12.58 -20.88 -12.59
N THR A 672 -13.71 -21.58 -12.68
CA THR A 672 -15.05 -21.01 -12.52
C THR A 672 -15.24 -20.35 -11.15
N LYS A 673 -14.83 -21.03 -10.06
CA LYS A 673 -14.93 -20.48 -8.71
C LYS A 673 -14.11 -19.21 -8.55
N VAL A 674 -12.87 -19.17 -9.06
CA VAL A 674 -11.99 -18.00 -8.95
C VAL A 674 -12.54 -16.80 -9.72
N ILE A 675 -13.01 -17.01 -10.95
CA ILE A 675 -13.59 -15.95 -11.80
C ILE A 675 -14.86 -15.38 -11.17
N TYR A 676 -15.80 -16.24 -10.76
CA TYR A 676 -17.04 -15.78 -10.15
C TYR A 676 -16.81 -15.11 -8.80
N ALA A 677 -15.86 -15.57 -7.99
CA ALA A 677 -15.50 -14.91 -6.74
C ALA A 677 -14.95 -13.50 -6.99
N SER A 678 -14.07 -13.33 -7.98
CA SER A 678 -13.54 -12.03 -8.40
C SER A 678 -14.64 -11.09 -8.88
N PHE A 679 -15.54 -11.57 -9.76
CA PHE A 679 -16.65 -10.78 -10.27
C PHE A 679 -17.66 -10.42 -9.16
N SER A 680 -18.07 -11.39 -8.34
CA SER A 680 -19.03 -11.19 -7.26
C SER A 680 -18.50 -10.24 -6.19
N SER A 681 -17.18 -10.26 -5.93
CA SER A 681 -16.55 -9.28 -5.04
C SER A 681 -16.68 -7.84 -5.54
N MET A 682 -16.83 -7.62 -6.85
CA MET A 682 -16.79 -6.30 -7.47
C MET A 682 -18.17 -5.79 -7.90
N PHE A 683 -18.98 -6.68 -8.47
CA PHE A 683 -20.27 -6.41 -9.10
C PHE A 683 -21.41 -7.19 -8.45
N GLY A 684 -21.14 -7.95 -7.38
CA GLY A 684 -22.16 -8.70 -6.64
C GLY A 684 -23.25 -7.79 -6.07
N GLY A 685 -24.50 -8.27 -6.10
CA GLY A 685 -25.65 -7.56 -5.53
C GLY A 685 -26.25 -6.45 -6.41
N GLY A 686 -25.83 -6.32 -7.68
CA GLY A 686 -26.42 -5.40 -8.67
C GLY A 686 -26.21 -3.91 -8.38
N LYS A 687 -25.31 -3.58 -7.46
CA LYS A 687 -25.02 -2.21 -7.01
C LYS A 687 -23.51 -2.01 -6.84
N ILE A 688 -22.96 -1.03 -7.55
CA ILE A 688 -21.58 -0.56 -7.36
C ILE A 688 -21.61 0.61 -6.38
N ASN A 689 -21.02 0.41 -5.21
CA ASN A 689 -20.72 1.49 -4.27
C ASN A 689 -19.28 1.96 -4.48
N THR A 690 -19.10 3.20 -4.91
CA THR A 690 -17.76 3.76 -5.19
C THR A 690 -17.59 5.14 -4.58
N LYS A 691 -16.32 5.53 -4.39
CA LYS A 691 -15.93 6.90 -4.03
C LYS A 691 -15.26 7.52 -5.25
N LEU A 692 -15.83 8.60 -5.75
CA LEU A 692 -15.26 9.43 -6.81
C LEU A 692 -14.70 10.71 -6.21
N SER A 693 -13.83 11.38 -6.94
CA SER A 693 -13.26 12.67 -6.55
C SER A 693 -13.58 13.70 -7.62
N ILE A 694 -14.16 14.85 -7.22
CA ILE A 694 -14.25 16.02 -8.10
C ILE A 694 -12.90 16.74 -8.07
N PRO A 695 -12.24 16.91 -9.22
CA PRO A 695 -10.94 17.56 -9.28
C PRO A 695 -11.05 19.06 -8.97
N TYR A 696 -10.00 19.64 -8.38
CA TYR A 696 -9.86 21.07 -8.09
C TYR A 696 -10.93 21.66 -7.16
N LEU A 697 -11.59 20.83 -6.36
CA LEU A 697 -12.61 21.27 -5.40
C LEU A 697 -12.29 20.65 -4.05
N SER A 698 -12.36 21.42 -2.96
CA SER A 698 -12.03 20.91 -1.63
C SER A 698 -12.73 21.69 -0.52
N HIS A 699 -12.39 21.40 0.75
CA HIS A 699 -12.86 22.19 1.87
C HIS A 699 -11.72 23.02 2.47
N VAL A 700 -12.02 24.27 2.73
CA VAL A 700 -11.22 25.12 3.61
C VAL A 700 -11.91 25.18 4.96
N THR A 701 -11.14 25.03 6.03
CA THR A 701 -11.67 25.12 7.40
C THR A 701 -11.51 26.55 7.91
N ASP A 702 -12.63 27.19 8.21
CA ASP A 702 -12.67 28.49 8.88
C ASP A 702 -12.75 28.28 10.40
N ILE A 703 -11.75 28.77 11.11
CA ILE A 703 -11.58 28.49 12.53
C ILE A 703 -11.96 29.72 13.34
N GLN A 704 -12.99 29.57 14.17
CA GLN A 704 -13.33 30.53 15.23
C GLN A 704 -13.21 29.83 16.59
N TYR A 705 -13.58 30.50 17.68
CA TYR A 705 -13.50 29.91 19.02
C TYR A 705 -14.85 29.94 19.73
N GLN A 706 -15.20 28.82 20.37
CA GLN A 706 -16.39 28.66 21.19
C GLN A 706 -16.05 28.71 22.68
N GLU A 707 -17.00 29.17 23.50
CA GLU A 707 -16.84 29.27 24.95
C GLU A 707 -16.60 27.90 25.62
N LYS A 708 -17.40 26.89 25.24
CA LYS A 708 -17.28 25.54 25.80
C LYS A 708 -16.04 24.83 25.28
N ALA A 709 -15.07 24.62 26.18
CA ALA A 709 -13.86 23.88 25.89
C ALA A 709 -14.15 22.39 25.65
N ARG A 710 -13.60 21.84 24.57
CA ARG A 710 -13.54 20.39 24.32
C ARG A 710 -12.38 19.77 25.08
N LYS A 711 -12.55 18.52 25.51
CA LYS A 711 -11.48 17.73 26.10
C LYS A 711 -10.44 17.35 25.04
N VAL A 712 -9.38 18.13 24.94
CA VAL A 712 -8.24 17.85 24.05
C VAL A 712 -7.12 17.19 24.84
N LYS A 713 -6.64 16.05 24.35
CA LYS A 713 -5.47 15.34 24.91
C LYS A 713 -4.25 16.26 24.77
N PRO A 714 -3.39 16.36 25.81
CA PRO A 714 -2.15 17.12 25.68
C PRO A 714 -1.26 16.48 24.61
N SER A 715 -0.75 17.28 23.69
CA SER A 715 0.32 16.88 22.76
C SER A 715 1.62 16.74 23.57
N LEU A 716 1.84 15.57 24.14
CA LEU A 716 3.08 15.23 24.86
C LEU A 716 4.13 14.73 23.87
N ASP A 717 4.35 15.52 22.81
CA ASP A 717 5.30 15.20 21.76
C ASP A 717 6.68 15.65 22.20
N PHE A 718 7.45 14.70 22.70
CA PHE A 718 8.85 14.90 23.02
C PHE A 718 9.68 13.72 22.60
N THR A 719 10.83 14.02 22.01
CA THR A 719 11.80 13.00 21.65
C THR A 719 12.42 12.42 22.93
N LYS A 720 11.92 11.26 23.36
CA LYS A 720 12.38 10.57 24.58
C LYS A 720 13.82 10.09 24.42
N ARG A 721 14.66 10.39 25.41
CA ARG A 721 15.92 9.68 25.65
C ARG A 721 15.61 8.48 26.54
N VAL A 722 16.08 7.30 26.17
CA VAL A 722 15.93 6.13 27.05
C VAL A 722 16.75 6.40 28.29
N ALA A 723 16.13 6.48 29.46
CA ALA A 723 16.83 6.58 30.72
C ALA A 723 16.62 5.27 31.48
N LYS A 724 17.70 4.69 32.00
CA LYS A 724 17.65 3.48 32.83
C LYS A 724 18.31 3.80 34.16
N ILE A 725 17.64 3.46 35.26
CA ILE A 725 18.25 3.48 36.58
C ILE A 725 19.09 2.20 36.67
N ARG A 726 20.41 2.36 36.86
CA ARG A 726 21.33 1.25 37.13
C ARG A 726 22.03 1.57 38.44
N SER A 727 21.89 0.69 39.43
CA SER A 727 22.49 0.86 40.76
C SER A 727 22.18 2.23 41.38
N GLY A 728 20.91 2.66 41.33
CA GLY A 728 20.46 3.97 41.85
C GLY A 728 20.86 5.20 41.02
N LYS A 729 21.74 5.08 40.01
CA LYS A 729 22.14 6.19 39.14
C LYS A 729 21.34 6.19 37.82
N LEU A 730 20.81 7.36 37.46
CA LEU A 730 20.10 7.57 36.20
C LEU A 730 21.08 7.61 35.02
N THR A 731 21.18 6.51 34.27
CA THR A 731 21.98 6.44 33.04
C THR A 731 21.15 6.81 31.82
N LYS A 732 21.58 7.85 31.08
CA LYS A 732 20.91 8.31 29.86
C LYS A 732 21.49 7.60 28.62
N GLY A 733 20.63 6.86 27.93
CA GLY A 733 20.90 6.17 26.67
C GLY A 733 20.86 7.08 25.43
N THR A 734 20.80 6.50 24.24
CA THR A 734 20.70 7.27 22.98
C THR A 734 19.30 7.89 22.81
N THR A 735 19.23 8.98 22.06
CA THR A 735 17.96 9.60 21.66
C THR A 735 17.29 8.74 20.59
N ARG A 736 15.99 8.45 20.76
CA ARG A 736 15.21 7.80 19.70
C ARG A 736 15.05 8.78 18.53
N LEU A 737 15.25 8.33 17.29
CA LEU A 737 14.99 9.15 16.09
C LEU A 737 13.50 9.18 15.72
N SER A 738 12.64 9.34 16.71
CA SER A 738 11.22 9.60 16.51
C SER A 738 11.04 11.10 16.66
N PHE A 739 11.10 11.79 15.52
CA PHE A 739 10.78 13.22 15.45
C PHE A 739 9.28 13.41 15.24
N TYR A 740 8.81 14.62 15.53
CA TYR A 740 7.40 15.00 15.46
C TYR A 740 7.28 16.24 14.58
N ASN A 741 6.06 16.50 14.10
CA ASN A 741 5.78 17.66 13.26
C ASN A 741 5.84 18.96 14.06
N LEU A 742 6.20 20.06 13.39
CA LEU A 742 6.15 21.38 14.00
C LEU A 742 4.70 21.76 14.31
N GLU A 743 4.37 21.86 15.59
CA GLU A 743 3.04 22.29 16.04
C GLU A 743 3.11 23.73 16.55
N THR A 744 2.57 24.69 15.81
CA THR A 744 2.59 26.10 16.20
C THR A 744 1.38 26.51 17.04
N ASN A 745 0.29 25.74 17.04
CA ASN A 745 -0.92 26.11 17.75
C ASN A 745 -0.91 25.59 19.21
N PRO A 746 -1.47 26.35 20.17
CA PRO A 746 -1.56 25.93 21.57
C PRO A 746 -2.71 24.92 21.78
N ARG A 747 -2.67 24.13 22.85
CA ARG A 747 -3.81 23.28 23.27
C ARG A 747 -5.14 24.05 23.38
N LEU A 748 -5.08 25.31 23.83
CA LEU A 748 -6.24 26.18 23.93
C LEU A 748 -6.92 26.40 22.57
N HIS A 749 -6.13 26.48 21.49
CA HIS A 749 -6.65 26.55 20.13
C HIS A 749 -7.52 25.34 19.86
N TYR A 750 -6.99 24.13 20.00
CA TYR A 750 -7.76 22.91 19.74
C TYR A 750 -8.96 22.71 20.68
N ALA A 751 -8.86 23.16 21.94
CA ALA A 751 -9.94 23.01 22.92
C ALA A 751 -11.14 23.89 22.59
N HIS A 752 -10.89 25.12 22.13
CA HIS A 752 -11.93 26.08 21.81
C HIS A 752 -12.20 26.22 20.31
N ALA A 753 -11.38 25.62 19.44
CA ALA A 753 -11.53 25.74 17.99
C ALA A 753 -12.92 25.25 17.60
N ASP A 754 -13.69 26.14 17.01
CA ASP A 754 -14.97 25.88 16.40
C ASP A 754 -14.72 25.87 14.89
N ASN A 755 -14.47 24.68 14.34
CA ASN A 755 -14.12 24.48 12.95
C ASN A 755 -15.38 24.44 12.08
N HIS A 756 -15.45 25.32 11.09
CA HIS A 756 -16.51 25.28 10.08
C HIS A 756 -15.91 24.99 8.70
N ARG A 757 -16.35 23.92 8.04
CA ARG A 757 -15.82 23.52 6.73
C ARG A 757 -16.63 24.18 5.63
N VAL A 758 -15.98 25.01 4.82
CA VAL A 758 -16.58 25.71 3.69
C VAL A 758 -16.02 25.12 2.40
N LEU A 759 -16.88 24.95 1.39
CA LEU A 759 -16.48 24.46 0.08
C LEU A 759 -15.64 25.52 -0.65
N HIS A 760 -14.53 25.10 -1.25
CA HIS A 760 -13.53 25.96 -1.87
C HIS A 760 -13.08 25.40 -3.23
N PRO A 761 -13.31 26.13 -4.34
CA PRO A 761 -12.77 25.80 -5.65
C PRO A 761 -11.31 26.29 -5.77
N ASP A 762 -10.45 25.41 -6.27
CA ASP A 762 -9.06 25.70 -6.62
C ASP A 762 -9.01 26.26 -8.04
N ILE A 763 -8.90 27.58 -8.14
CA ILE A 763 -8.95 28.32 -9.42
C ILE A 763 -7.57 28.33 -10.09
N ASP A 764 -6.51 28.11 -9.31
CA ASP A 764 -5.13 28.08 -9.81
C ASP A 764 -4.79 26.72 -10.46
N LEU A 765 -5.75 25.78 -10.43
CA LEU A 765 -5.66 24.42 -10.96
C LEU A 765 -4.38 23.72 -10.52
N LEU A 766 -4.02 23.85 -9.25
CA LEU A 766 -2.80 23.28 -8.73
C LEU A 766 -2.80 21.76 -8.92
N GLY A 767 -1.94 21.31 -9.81
CA GLY A 767 -1.75 19.91 -10.15
C GLY A 767 -0.34 19.43 -9.82
N GLU A 768 -0.19 18.12 -9.77
CA GLU A 768 1.09 17.45 -9.84
C GLU A 768 1.10 16.61 -11.11
N GLU A 769 2.08 16.83 -11.98
CA GLU A 769 2.30 15.94 -13.11
C GLU A 769 2.86 14.62 -12.61
N VAL A 770 2.19 13.53 -12.95
CA VAL A 770 2.62 12.18 -12.62
C VAL A 770 2.64 11.35 -13.89
N LYS A 771 3.56 10.39 -13.95
CA LYS A 771 3.50 9.37 -15.00
C LYS A 771 2.21 8.56 -14.89
N ASP A 772 1.66 8.20 -16.04
CA ASP A 772 0.56 7.26 -16.08
C ASP A 772 1.10 5.83 -15.89
N VAL A 773 1.18 5.43 -14.63
CA VAL A 773 1.60 4.07 -14.28
C VAL A 773 0.36 3.20 -14.20
N PHE A 774 0.33 2.13 -15.01
CA PHE A 774 -0.68 1.10 -14.88
C PHE A 774 -0.52 0.38 -13.53
N THR A 775 -1.32 0.78 -12.55
CA THR A 775 -1.46 0.06 -11.28
C THR A 775 -2.73 -0.79 -11.37
N PRO A 776 -2.63 -2.09 -11.68
CA PRO A 776 -3.82 -2.94 -11.75
C PRO A 776 -4.55 -2.87 -10.41
N ALA A 777 -5.84 -2.59 -10.46
CA ALA A 777 -6.65 -2.45 -9.27
C ALA A 777 -6.91 -3.80 -8.58
N HIS A 778 -6.70 -4.89 -9.32
CA HIS A 778 -7.04 -6.24 -8.95
C HIS A 778 -5.87 -7.19 -9.21
N TYR A 779 -5.64 -8.11 -8.27
CA TYR A 779 -4.60 -9.13 -8.37
C TYR A 779 -5.16 -10.44 -7.81
N ILE A 780 -5.30 -11.42 -8.69
CA ILE A 780 -5.52 -12.82 -8.39
C ILE A 780 -4.14 -13.40 -8.17
N ASP A 781 -3.81 -13.69 -6.91
CA ASP A 781 -2.71 -14.60 -6.62
C ASP A 781 -3.27 -16.02 -6.53
N PRO A 782 -3.02 -16.90 -7.52
CA PRO A 782 -3.43 -18.29 -7.41
C PRO A 782 -2.71 -19.03 -6.27
N ASN A 783 -1.57 -18.50 -5.80
CA ASN A 783 -0.72 -19.09 -4.77
C ASN A 783 -0.72 -18.30 -3.45
N ALA A 784 -1.45 -17.18 -3.33
CA ALA A 784 -1.61 -16.57 -2.03
C ALA A 784 -2.41 -17.55 -1.18
N ALA A 785 -1.81 -18.03 -0.09
CA ALA A 785 -2.60 -18.46 1.04
C ALA A 785 -3.65 -17.36 1.29
N LEU A 786 -4.93 -17.70 1.11
CA LEU A 786 -6.06 -16.75 1.11
C LEU A 786 -5.86 -15.69 2.22
N GLY A 787 -5.60 -14.44 1.84
CA GLY A 787 -5.54 -13.32 2.79
C GLY A 787 -4.31 -12.42 2.77
N ASP A 788 -3.22 -12.80 2.08
CA ASP A 788 -2.02 -11.95 2.00
C ASP A 788 -2.21 -10.79 0.99
N LYS A 789 -2.77 -9.67 1.46
CA LYS A 789 -2.69 -8.39 0.75
C LYS A 789 -1.27 -7.83 0.88
N LEU A 790 -0.35 -8.37 0.09
CA LEU A 790 1.02 -7.85 0.01
C LEU A 790 1.01 -6.46 -0.61
N ASN A 791 1.70 -5.51 0.04
CA ASN A 791 1.84 -4.14 -0.46
C ASN A 791 2.77 -4.05 -1.68
N ILE A 792 3.74 -4.98 -1.75
CA ILE A 792 4.75 -5.09 -2.80
C ILE A 792 4.76 -6.56 -3.23
N VAL A 793 4.54 -6.82 -4.51
CA VAL A 793 4.43 -8.16 -5.09
C VAL A 793 5.53 -8.35 -6.12
N VAL A 794 6.35 -9.39 -5.92
CA VAL A 794 7.36 -9.88 -6.85
C VAL A 794 7.22 -11.39 -6.92
N ASN A 795 6.84 -11.91 -8.09
CA ASN A 795 6.65 -13.35 -8.32
C ASN A 795 7.16 -13.73 -9.72
N GLU A 796 7.09 -15.01 -10.07
CA GLU A 796 7.57 -15.51 -11.38
C GLU A 796 6.91 -14.78 -12.56
N ARG A 797 5.65 -14.37 -12.39
CA ARG A 797 4.90 -13.69 -13.43
C ARG A 797 5.34 -12.24 -13.60
N THR A 798 5.50 -11.48 -12.53
CA THR A 798 5.99 -10.10 -12.62
C THR A 798 7.40 -10.08 -13.23
N LEU A 799 8.22 -11.08 -12.91
CA LEU A 799 9.52 -11.27 -13.56
C LEU A 799 9.39 -11.65 -15.04
N SER A 800 8.52 -12.59 -15.39
CA SER A 800 8.30 -13.01 -16.78
C SER A 800 7.84 -11.85 -17.66
N GLN A 801 6.88 -11.05 -17.17
CA GLN A 801 6.44 -9.83 -17.86
C GLN A 801 7.56 -8.81 -17.97
N TRP A 802 8.35 -8.65 -16.91
CA TRP A 802 9.49 -7.75 -16.92
C TRP A 802 10.55 -8.16 -17.93
N HIS A 803 10.82 -9.45 -18.09
CA HIS A 803 11.74 -9.94 -19.11
C HIS A 803 11.27 -9.63 -20.53
N LEU A 804 9.95 -9.57 -20.77
CA LEU A 804 9.37 -9.19 -22.06
C LEU A 804 9.47 -7.67 -22.30
N THR A 805 9.21 -6.84 -21.29
CA THR A 805 9.20 -5.37 -21.43
C THR A 805 10.60 -4.76 -21.33
N GLN A 806 11.48 -5.36 -20.53
CA GLN A 806 12.83 -4.89 -20.25
C GLN A 806 13.81 -6.08 -20.15
N PRO A 807 14.37 -6.53 -21.29
CA PRO A 807 15.37 -7.59 -21.30
C PRO A 807 16.59 -7.28 -20.42
N TYR A 808 17.22 -8.33 -19.88
CA TYR A 808 18.36 -8.20 -18.99
C TYR A 808 19.52 -7.40 -19.60
N GLU A 809 19.73 -7.50 -20.92
CA GLU A 809 20.76 -6.79 -21.67
C GLU A 809 20.61 -5.27 -21.52
N ARG A 810 19.37 -4.77 -21.52
CA ARG A 810 19.07 -3.36 -21.29
C ARG A 810 19.37 -2.94 -19.85
N ILE A 811 18.98 -3.77 -18.88
CA ILE A 811 19.26 -3.56 -17.45
C ILE A 811 20.77 -3.50 -17.20
N LYS A 812 21.52 -4.43 -17.81
CA LYS A 812 22.97 -4.50 -17.71
C LYS A 812 23.63 -3.27 -18.34
N ALA A 813 23.16 -2.85 -19.52
CA ALA A 813 23.68 -1.64 -20.18
C ALA A 813 23.50 -0.39 -19.31
N GLU A 814 22.35 -0.23 -18.65
CA GLU A 814 22.10 0.86 -17.72
C GLU A 814 23.03 0.81 -16.49
N HIS A 815 23.17 -0.36 -15.88
CA HIS A 815 24.10 -0.58 -14.76
C HIS A 815 25.55 -0.23 -15.15
N ASP A 816 26.02 -0.73 -16.29
CA ASP A 816 27.39 -0.52 -16.76
C ASP A 816 27.65 0.93 -17.16
N LEU A 817 26.67 1.58 -17.80
CA LEU A 817 26.74 3.00 -18.14
C LEU A 817 26.88 3.84 -16.87
N ALA A 818 26.07 3.59 -15.84
CA ALA A 818 26.17 4.27 -14.55
C ALA A 818 27.55 4.07 -13.92
N LEU A 819 28.09 2.84 -13.95
CA LEU A 819 29.43 2.55 -13.46
C LEU A 819 30.51 3.35 -14.22
N ILE A 820 30.45 3.36 -15.56
CA ILE A 820 31.40 4.11 -16.41
C ILE A 820 31.33 5.61 -16.09
N GLN A 821 30.11 6.17 -16.01
CA GLN A 821 29.90 7.57 -15.67
C GLN A 821 30.46 7.91 -14.27
N ASN A 822 30.20 7.06 -13.27
CA ASN A 822 30.71 7.26 -11.92
C ASN A 822 32.25 7.19 -11.86
N ILE A 823 32.88 6.28 -12.62
CA ILE A 823 34.34 6.22 -12.75
C ILE A 823 34.87 7.52 -13.37
N ARG A 824 34.24 8.02 -14.44
CA ARG A 824 34.61 9.30 -15.08
C ARG A 824 34.48 10.48 -14.11
N ARG A 825 33.33 10.62 -13.44
CA ARG A 825 33.09 11.67 -12.42
C ARG A 825 34.12 11.62 -11.30
N ARG A 826 34.44 10.42 -10.82
CA ARG A 826 35.48 10.22 -9.79
C ARG A 826 36.87 10.66 -10.26
N ARG A 827 37.22 10.46 -11.53
CA ARG A 827 38.50 10.92 -12.12
C ARG A 827 38.55 12.43 -12.29
N LEU A 828 37.43 13.05 -12.69
CA LEU A 828 37.31 14.48 -12.94
C LEU A 828 37.10 15.33 -11.67
N SER A 829 36.74 14.70 -10.56
CA SER A 829 36.53 15.38 -9.28
C SER A 829 37.82 16.06 -8.81
N LEU A 830 37.84 17.40 -8.88
CA LEU A 830 38.87 18.26 -8.30
C LEU A 830 38.79 18.33 -6.77
N SER A 831 37.75 17.76 -6.16
CA SER A 831 37.69 17.67 -4.71
C SER A 831 38.75 16.69 -4.20
N ASN A 832 39.35 17.00 -3.06
CA ASN A 832 40.26 16.09 -2.35
C ASN A 832 39.61 14.72 -1.98
N ARG A 833 38.30 14.54 -2.25
CA ARG A 833 37.54 13.33 -1.92
C ARG A 833 37.18 12.53 -3.17
N LYS A 834 37.70 11.31 -3.23
CA LYS A 834 37.30 10.30 -4.21
C LYS A 834 35.85 9.87 -3.95
N GLN A 835 34.89 10.34 -4.74
CA GLN A 835 33.49 9.89 -4.71
C GLN A 835 33.38 8.37 -4.88
N SER A 836 32.35 7.75 -4.29
CA SER A 836 32.08 6.33 -4.48
C SER A 836 31.68 6.06 -5.93
N VAL A 837 32.19 4.96 -6.50
CA VAL A 837 31.71 4.46 -7.80
C VAL A 837 30.39 3.70 -7.69
N ARG A 838 29.98 3.34 -6.46
CA ARG A 838 28.69 2.76 -6.12
C ARG A 838 27.74 3.91 -5.88
N SER A 839 27.18 4.45 -6.95
CA SER A 839 26.20 5.52 -6.87
C SER A 839 25.19 5.41 -7.99
N THR A 840 23.95 5.76 -7.72
CA THR A 840 22.85 5.77 -8.68
C THR A 840 21.89 6.91 -8.37
N GLN A 841 21.04 7.25 -9.32
CA GLN A 841 19.84 8.01 -9.04
C GLN A 841 18.89 7.14 -8.19
N LEU A 842 18.84 7.42 -6.90
CA LEU A 842 18.00 6.69 -5.94
C LEU A 842 16.53 7.05 -6.16
N GLY A 843 15.62 6.10 -5.94
CA GLY A 843 14.19 6.26 -6.25
C GLY A 843 13.84 5.93 -7.70
N ALA A 844 14.65 6.36 -8.68
CA ALA A 844 14.39 6.16 -10.11
C ALA A 844 14.26 4.68 -10.52
N VAL A 845 15.20 3.83 -10.09
CA VAL A 845 15.15 2.38 -10.36
C VAL A 845 13.89 1.75 -9.75
N ALA A 846 13.47 2.20 -8.57
CA ALA A 846 12.28 1.67 -7.92
C ALA A 846 11.01 2.05 -8.69
N ARG A 847 10.93 3.28 -9.24
CA ARG A 847 9.83 3.68 -10.13
C ARG A 847 9.84 2.92 -11.43
N SER A 848 11.00 2.82 -12.09
CA SER A 848 11.15 2.07 -13.34
C SER A 848 10.72 0.61 -13.18
N MET A 849 11.04 -0.05 -12.07
CA MET A 849 10.61 -1.42 -11.79
C MET A 849 9.08 -1.55 -11.59
N VAL A 850 8.41 -0.51 -11.11
CA VAL A 850 6.94 -0.48 -11.01
C VAL A 850 6.32 -0.19 -12.39
N GLU A 851 6.91 0.75 -13.14
CA GLU A 851 6.50 1.13 -14.49
C GLU A 851 6.60 -0.03 -15.49
N THR A 852 7.68 -0.81 -15.42
CA THR A 852 7.95 -1.94 -16.32
C THR A 852 7.25 -3.25 -15.90
N GLY A 853 6.57 -3.26 -14.75
CA GLY A 853 5.84 -4.42 -14.24
C GLY A 853 6.65 -5.43 -13.43
N ALA A 854 7.97 -5.19 -13.23
CA ALA A 854 8.84 -6.03 -12.41
C ALA A 854 8.34 -6.20 -10.97
N VAL A 855 7.80 -5.11 -10.42
CA VAL A 855 7.27 -5.01 -9.07
C VAL A 855 5.88 -4.43 -9.14
N ARG A 856 4.88 -5.17 -8.66
CA ARG A 856 3.50 -4.65 -8.54
C ARG A 856 3.28 -4.10 -7.13
N ILE A 857 2.58 -2.97 -7.05
CA ILE A 857 2.26 -2.29 -5.79
C ILE A 857 0.74 -2.24 -5.60
N SER A 858 0.27 -2.52 -4.38
CA SER A 858 -1.16 -2.42 -4.08
C SER A 858 -1.65 -0.97 -4.13
N LEU A 859 -2.86 -0.73 -4.62
CA LEU A 859 -3.47 0.61 -4.68
C LEU A 859 -3.47 1.34 -3.32
N LYS A 860 -3.63 0.58 -2.23
CA LYS A 860 -3.59 1.13 -0.86
C LYS A 860 -2.19 1.61 -0.46
N TYR A 861 -1.14 0.92 -0.93
CA TYR A 861 0.24 1.27 -0.64
C TYR A 861 0.81 2.32 -1.60
N TYR A 862 0.23 2.49 -2.79
CA TYR A 862 0.71 3.39 -3.82
C TYR A 862 1.01 4.83 -3.33
N PRO A 863 0.15 5.51 -2.54
CA PRO A 863 0.48 6.82 -2.00
C PRO A 863 1.72 6.80 -1.08
N THR A 864 1.83 5.75 -0.24
CA THR A 864 3.00 5.57 0.63
C THR A 864 4.27 5.29 -0.16
N PHE A 865 4.19 4.51 -1.24
CA PHE A 865 5.31 4.28 -2.14
C PHE A 865 5.80 5.59 -2.75
N LEU A 866 4.88 6.42 -3.28
CA LEU A 866 5.22 7.72 -3.84
C LEU A 866 5.88 8.62 -2.78
N ASP A 867 5.32 8.73 -1.57
CA ASP A 867 5.93 9.53 -0.50
C ASP A 867 7.35 9.07 -0.14
N ILE A 868 7.58 7.75 -0.10
CA ILE A 868 8.92 7.20 0.18
C ILE A 868 9.87 7.49 -0.98
N ALA A 869 9.44 7.28 -2.23
CA ALA A 869 10.25 7.53 -3.41
C ALA A 869 10.64 9.03 -3.52
N LYS A 870 9.67 9.94 -3.39
CA LYS A 870 9.87 11.39 -3.39
C LYS A 870 10.84 11.82 -2.27
N ARG A 871 10.64 11.30 -1.05
CA ARG A 871 11.54 11.56 0.07
C ARG A 871 12.96 11.10 -0.25
N THR A 872 13.12 9.89 -0.78
CA THR A 872 14.44 9.32 -1.08
C THR A 872 15.13 10.10 -2.20
N GLU A 873 14.42 10.51 -3.24
CA GLU A 873 14.97 11.36 -4.31
C GLU A 873 15.40 12.72 -3.79
N LEU A 874 14.55 13.40 -3.01
CA LEU A 874 14.88 14.69 -2.42
C LEU A 874 16.11 14.58 -1.50
N LEU A 875 16.24 13.50 -0.73
CA LEU A 875 17.44 13.24 0.06
C LEU A 875 18.67 12.93 -0.81
N SER A 876 18.48 12.30 -1.96
CA SER A 876 19.54 12.04 -2.94
C SER A 876 20.03 13.35 -3.56
N GLU A 877 19.13 14.25 -3.94
CA GLU A 877 19.45 15.58 -4.48
C GLU A 877 20.19 16.46 -3.46
N LEU A 878 19.80 16.37 -2.18
CA LEU A 878 20.53 17.00 -1.08
C LEU A 878 21.92 16.37 -0.81
N GLY A 879 22.28 15.29 -1.51
CA GLY A 879 23.55 14.57 -1.32
C GLY A 879 23.61 13.78 -0.01
N CYS A 880 22.47 13.51 0.65
CA CYS A 880 22.45 12.85 1.96
C CYS A 880 23.05 11.43 1.90
N PHE A 881 22.97 10.74 0.76
CA PHE A 881 23.44 9.37 0.63
C PHE A 881 24.92 9.25 0.19
N ASP A 882 25.60 10.36 -0.09
CA ASP A 882 27.00 10.37 -0.51
C ASP A 882 27.98 10.12 0.65
N TYR A 883 27.50 10.22 1.88
CA TYR A 883 28.30 10.10 3.11
C TYR A 883 28.10 8.76 3.82
N GLN A 884 27.41 7.80 3.20
CA GLN A 884 27.12 6.50 3.80
C GLN A 884 28.36 5.72 4.22
N ASP A 885 29.47 5.84 3.48
CA ASP A 885 30.71 5.13 3.81
C ASP A 885 31.52 5.76 4.95
N MET A 886 31.16 6.98 5.39
CA MET A 886 31.85 7.68 6.48
C MET A 886 31.45 7.15 7.86
N ASN A 887 32.36 7.31 8.81
CA ASN A 887 32.13 7.07 10.22
C ASN A 887 31.59 8.32 10.92
N ALA A 888 31.02 8.14 12.12
CA ALA A 888 30.38 9.23 12.86
C ALA A 888 31.35 10.38 13.23
N SER A 889 32.64 10.10 13.42
CA SER A 889 33.66 11.12 13.70
C SER A 889 33.99 11.96 12.48
N GLU A 890 34.14 11.32 11.31
CA GLU A 890 34.40 11.99 10.02
C GLU A 890 33.22 12.90 9.64
N LEU A 891 31.99 12.41 9.80
CA LEU A 891 30.79 13.21 9.54
C LEU A 891 30.75 14.50 10.37
N LYS A 892 31.17 14.45 11.64
CA LYS A 892 31.16 15.64 12.51
C LYS A 892 32.15 16.72 12.09
N GLN A 893 33.15 16.39 11.28
CA GLN A 893 34.13 17.36 10.77
C GLN A 893 33.59 18.15 9.56
N LEU A 894 32.49 17.71 8.94
CA LEU A 894 31.89 18.41 7.81
C LEU A 894 31.17 19.69 8.26
N PRO A 895 31.30 20.81 7.53
CA PRO A 895 30.80 22.13 7.97
C PRO A 895 29.26 22.23 8.02
N PHE A 896 28.57 21.43 7.21
CA PHE A 896 27.09 21.34 7.16
C PHE A 896 26.52 20.25 8.07
N MET A 897 27.35 19.59 8.89
CA MET A 897 26.92 18.58 9.86
C MET A 897 26.91 19.17 11.28
N VAL A 898 25.93 18.75 12.07
CA VAL A 898 25.68 19.23 13.43
C VAL A 898 25.59 18.06 14.38
N SER A 899 26.24 18.16 15.55
CA SER A 899 26.11 17.13 16.59
C SER A 899 24.69 17.10 17.18
N MET A 900 24.22 15.93 17.63
CA MET A 900 22.95 15.85 18.36
C MET A 900 22.86 16.80 19.55
N GLN A 901 23.97 17.05 20.26
CA GLN A 901 24.00 18.00 21.37
C GLN A 901 23.70 19.43 20.90
N LYS A 902 24.38 19.89 19.86
CA LYS A 902 24.15 21.23 19.29
C LYS A 902 22.74 21.35 18.71
N HIS A 903 22.27 20.33 18.00
CA HIS A 903 20.89 20.28 17.49
C HIS A 903 19.84 20.39 18.59
N ARG A 904 20.03 19.74 19.76
CA ARG A 904 19.12 19.89 20.91
C ARG A 904 19.07 21.33 21.42
N ILE A 905 20.21 22.02 21.46
CA ILE A 905 20.29 23.43 21.86
C ILE A 905 19.53 24.31 20.85
N ASP A 906 19.77 24.10 19.55
CA ASP A 906 19.11 24.88 18.49
C ASP A 906 17.59 24.64 18.48
N LYS A 907 17.17 23.37 18.66
CA LYS A 907 15.77 22.99 18.80
C LYS A 907 15.13 23.62 20.03
N ALA A 908 15.82 23.67 21.17
CA ALA A 908 15.32 24.33 22.37
C ALA A 908 15.07 25.82 22.11
N LYS A 909 16.00 26.53 21.43
CA LYS A 909 15.82 27.94 21.04
C LYS A 909 14.60 28.12 20.12
N LEU A 910 14.45 27.27 19.12
CA LEU A 910 13.31 27.31 18.20
C LEU A 910 11.98 27.07 18.93
N LEU A 911 11.93 26.09 19.85
CA LEU A 911 10.73 25.79 20.63
C LEU A 911 10.34 26.91 21.62
N LEU A 912 11.29 27.75 22.06
CA LEU A 912 10.98 28.97 22.80
C LEU A 912 10.20 29.97 21.93
N HIS A 913 10.59 30.15 20.67
CA HIS A 913 9.82 31.00 19.76
C HIS A 913 8.44 30.42 19.43
N VAL A 914 8.33 29.10 19.26
CA VAL A 914 7.03 28.42 19.18
C VAL A 914 6.17 28.68 20.42
N ARG A 915 6.77 28.70 21.61
CA ARG A 915 6.08 29.01 22.86
C ARG A 915 5.56 30.45 22.89
N GLU A 916 6.34 31.42 22.41
CA GLU A 916 5.92 32.82 22.26
C GLU A 916 4.73 32.94 21.31
N ARG A 917 4.80 32.35 20.12
CA ARG A 917 3.69 32.32 19.15
C ARG A 917 2.44 31.68 19.75
N ARG A 918 2.59 30.56 20.47
CA ARG A 918 1.49 29.92 21.20
C ARG A 918 0.89 30.81 22.29
N ASN A 919 1.70 31.60 22.99
CA ASN A 919 1.22 32.57 23.98
C ASN A 919 0.41 33.69 23.31
N ALA A 920 0.89 34.24 22.20
CA ALA A 920 0.17 35.25 21.42
C ALA A 920 -1.18 34.71 20.92
N ILE A 921 -1.21 33.48 20.40
CA ILE A 921 -2.46 32.82 19.98
C ILE A 921 -3.39 32.61 21.19
N ARG A 922 -2.89 32.20 22.36
CA ARG A 922 -3.71 32.09 23.58
C ARG A 922 -4.34 33.43 23.97
N HIS A 923 -3.59 34.53 23.86
CA HIS A 923 -4.12 35.87 24.13
C HIS A 923 -5.24 36.23 23.15
N LYS A 924 -5.03 36.01 21.85
CA LYS A 924 -6.06 36.22 20.81
C LYS A 924 -7.32 35.39 21.08
N ILE A 925 -7.16 34.12 21.45
CA ILE A 925 -8.29 33.24 21.78
C ILE A 925 -9.06 33.78 22.97
N LYS A 926 -8.38 34.15 24.08
CA LYS A 926 -9.04 34.72 25.26
C LYS A 926 -9.85 35.97 24.93
N LEU A 927 -9.31 36.83 24.06
CA LEU A 927 -10.02 38.02 23.58
C LEU A 927 -11.28 37.64 22.78
N GLN A 928 -11.17 36.71 21.84
CA GLN A 928 -12.33 36.25 21.04
C GLN A 928 -13.38 35.53 21.88
N LEU A 929 -12.98 34.78 22.91
CA LEU A 929 -13.91 34.15 23.86
C LEU A 929 -14.70 35.19 24.67
N SER A 930 -14.13 36.38 24.92
CA SER A 930 -14.85 37.49 25.57
C SER A 930 -15.82 38.22 24.63
N ARG A 931 -15.74 37.97 23.30
CA ARG A 931 -16.53 38.64 22.27
C ARG A 931 -17.05 37.64 21.21
N PRO A 932 -17.98 36.73 21.57
CA PRO A 932 -18.45 35.67 20.68
C PRO A 932 -19.14 36.20 19.40
N LEU A 933 -19.72 37.40 19.46
CA LEU A 933 -20.45 38.01 18.34
C LEU A 933 -19.54 38.46 17.19
N GLU A 934 -18.36 39.01 17.49
CA GLU A 934 -17.36 39.36 16.47
C GLU A 934 -16.93 38.12 15.66
N GLY A 935 -16.98 36.92 16.28
CA GLY A 935 -16.69 35.65 15.61
C GLY A 935 -17.76 35.24 14.59
N CYS A 936 -19.03 35.56 14.82
CA CYS A 936 -20.11 35.33 13.86
C CYS A 936 -19.99 36.29 12.68
N GLU A 937 -19.79 37.58 12.94
CA GLU A 937 -19.60 38.61 11.91
C GLU A 937 -18.40 38.32 11.02
N SER A 938 -17.26 37.95 11.61
CA SER A 938 -16.05 37.60 10.86
C SER A 938 -16.28 36.43 9.91
N ARG A 939 -16.99 35.38 10.36
CA ARG A 939 -17.27 34.21 9.52
C ARG A 939 -18.24 34.53 8.39
N LEU A 940 -19.28 35.33 8.66
CA LEU A 940 -20.22 35.80 7.64
C LEU A 940 -19.55 36.68 6.58
N ARG A 941 -18.69 37.62 7.01
CA ARG A 941 -17.88 38.45 6.10
C ARG A 941 -16.99 37.60 5.21
N ASN A 942 -16.21 36.69 5.80
CA ASN A 942 -15.34 35.78 5.05
C ASN A 942 -16.11 34.88 4.07
N HIS A 943 -17.35 34.50 4.40
CA HIS A 943 -18.20 33.73 3.49
C HIS A 943 -18.69 34.61 2.33
N CYS A 944 -19.19 35.80 2.60
CA CYS A 944 -19.66 36.74 1.57
C CYS A 944 -18.54 37.17 0.61
N ASP A 945 -17.32 37.42 1.11
CA ASP A 945 -16.18 37.77 0.27
C ASP A 945 -15.76 36.61 -0.65
N ARG A 946 -15.88 35.37 -0.18
CA ARG A 946 -15.69 34.17 -1.01
C ARG A 946 -16.76 34.07 -2.10
N LEU A 947 -18.03 34.32 -1.78
CA LEU A 947 -19.12 34.33 -2.75
C LEU A 947 -18.87 35.36 -3.85
N LYS A 948 -18.50 36.60 -3.50
CA LYS A 948 -18.13 37.64 -4.47
C LYS A 948 -17.05 37.13 -5.42
N LYS A 949 -15.96 36.62 -4.86
CA LYS A 949 -14.80 36.14 -5.65
C LYS A 949 -15.20 35.02 -6.62
N TYR A 950 -15.93 34.01 -6.15
CA TYR A 950 -16.23 32.83 -6.97
C TYR A 950 -17.32 33.07 -8.01
N LEU A 951 -18.37 33.83 -7.66
CA LEU A 951 -19.45 34.15 -8.61
C LEU A 951 -18.97 35.11 -9.71
N ALA A 952 -18.15 36.11 -9.36
CA ALA A 952 -17.49 36.97 -10.35
C ALA A 952 -16.61 36.14 -11.30
N ARG A 953 -15.77 35.27 -10.73
CA ARG A 953 -14.87 34.43 -11.53
C ARG A 953 -15.63 33.43 -12.39
N PHE A 954 -16.78 32.92 -11.94
CA PHE A 954 -17.65 32.05 -12.74
C PHE A 954 -18.16 32.81 -13.97
N GLY A 955 -18.74 34.00 -13.78
CA GLY A 955 -19.21 34.84 -14.88
C GLY A 955 -18.10 35.23 -15.88
N GLU A 956 -16.91 35.55 -15.39
CA GLU A 956 -15.73 35.84 -16.22
C GLU A 956 -15.27 34.61 -17.01
N SER A 957 -15.21 33.43 -16.38
CA SER A 957 -14.78 32.19 -17.03
C SER A 957 -15.74 31.76 -18.15
N THR A 958 -17.05 31.98 -17.98
CA THR A 958 -18.06 31.71 -19.01
C THR A 958 -17.86 32.60 -20.22
N VAL A 959 -17.65 33.91 -19.99
CA VAL A 959 -17.38 34.86 -21.08
C VAL A 959 -16.13 34.49 -21.85
N LYS A 960 -15.06 34.12 -21.15
CA LYS A 960 -13.82 33.66 -21.79
C LYS A 960 -14.01 32.41 -22.62
N LEU A 961 -14.64 31.37 -22.07
CA LEU A 961 -14.86 30.07 -22.74
C LEU A 961 -15.67 30.19 -24.04
N ASN A 962 -16.60 31.15 -24.07
CA ASN A 962 -17.51 31.34 -25.19
C ASN A 962 -17.11 32.55 -26.04
N ASN A 963 -15.87 33.02 -26.01
CA ASN A 963 -15.39 34.11 -26.89
C ASN A 963 -14.27 33.60 -27.83
N PRO A 964 -14.52 33.47 -29.15
CA PRO A 964 -13.58 32.88 -30.10
C PRO A 964 -12.39 33.79 -30.44
N THR A 965 -12.42 35.09 -30.10
CA THR A 965 -11.30 36.02 -30.36
C THR A 965 -10.27 36.05 -29.23
N LEU A 966 -10.61 35.49 -28.06
CA LEU A 966 -9.68 35.36 -26.95
C LEU A 966 -8.91 34.05 -27.11
N PHE A 967 -7.57 34.14 -27.19
CA PHE A 967 -6.72 32.96 -27.04
C PHE A 967 -6.98 32.37 -25.64
N LEU A 968 -7.73 31.28 -25.60
CA LEU A 968 -7.95 30.55 -24.36
C LEU A 968 -6.59 30.02 -23.89
N THR A 969 -6.22 30.32 -22.66
CA THR A 969 -5.24 29.49 -21.98
C THR A 969 -5.85 28.10 -21.78
N ASP A 970 -5.05 27.03 -21.90
CA ASP A 970 -5.50 25.61 -21.87
C ASP A 970 -6.40 25.25 -20.66
N ASN A 971 -6.36 26.08 -19.63
CA ASN A 971 -6.98 25.85 -18.32
C ASN A 971 -8.39 26.45 -18.13
N GLN A 972 -8.88 27.33 -19.01
CA GLN A 972 -10.18 28.00 -18.80
C GLN A 972 -11.40 27.06 -18.70
N PRO A 973 -11.53 26.01 -19.55
CA PRO A 973 -12.65 25.06 -19.44
C PRO A 973 -12.69 24.33 -18.11
N GLN A 974 -11.52 24.00 -17.56
CA GLN A 974 -11.44 23.31 -16.27
C GLN A 974 -11.82 24.25 -15.12
N ILE A 975 -11.39 25.52 -15.15
CA ILE A 975 -11.80 26.55 -14.18
C ILE A 975 -13.32 26.72 -14.19
N HIS A 976 -13.92 26.85 -15.38
CA HIS A 976 -15.37 27.00 -15.53
C HIS A 976 -16.13 25.79 -14.95
N ARG A 977 -15.71 24.55 -15.30
CA ARG A 977 -16.31 23.32 -14.76
C ARG A 977 -16.24 23.25 -13.24
N THR A 978 -15.09 23.59 -12.65
CA THR A 978 -14.89 23.60 -11.19
C THR A 978 -15.82 24.61 -10.50
N LEU A 979 -15.94 25.81 -11.05
CA LEU A 979 -16.82 26.87 -10.51
C LEU A 979 -18.31 26.55 -10.69
N LYS A 980 -18.68 25.91 -11.81
CA LYS A 980 -20.04 25.38 -12.04
C LYS A 980 -20.40 24.30 -11.02
N CYS A 981 -19.51 23.34 -10.76
CA CYS A 981 -19.69 22.34 -9.72
C CYS A 981 -19.86 22.98 -8.34
N TRP A 982 -19.02 23.97 -8.02
CA TRP A 982 -19.11 24.71 -6.76
C TRP A 982 -20.44 25.44 -6.62
N SER A 983 -20.91 26.15 -7.66
CA SER A 983 -22.15 26.92 -7.62
C SER A 983 -23.38 26.00 -7.41
N LEU A 984 -23.44 24.88 -8.12
CA LEU A 984 -24.51 23.88 -7.97
C LEU A 984 -24.54 23.21 -6.59
N LEU A 985 -23.39 23.05 -5.94
CA LEU A 985 -23.29 22.53 -4.57
C LEU A 985 -23.60 23.59 -3.51
N SER A 986 -23.39 24.87 -3.81
CA SER A 986 -23.65 25.98 -2.91
C SER A 986 -25.07 26.52 -2.97
N SER A 987 -25.82 26.24 -4.03
CA SER A 987 -27.19 26.75 -4.26
C SER A 987 -28.16 26.49 -3.10
N ASP A 988 -28.15 25.29 -2.51
CA ASP A 988 -29.04 24.96 -1.38
C ASP A 988 -28.92 25.93 -0.18
N SER A 989 -27.78 26.59 -0.04
CA SER A 989 -27.49 27.57 1.02
C SER A 989 -28.31 28.87 0.90
N PHE A 990 -28.92 29.14 -0.25
CA PHE A 990 -29.62 30.41 -0.52
C PHE A 990 -31.14 30.30 -0.50
N LYS A 991 -31.71 29.13 -0.15
CA LYS A 991 -33.17 28.94 -0.08
C LYS A 991 -33.85 29.76 1.02
N SER A 992 -33.14 30.02 2.10
CA SER A 992 -33.63 30.84 3.22
C SER A 992 -32.46 31.41 4.00
N ILE A 993 -32.72 32.43 4.82
CA ILE A 993 -31.68 32.99 5.70
C ILE A 993 -31.17 31.95 6.72
N GLU A 994 -32.00 31.00 7.13
CA GLU A 994 -31.60 29.94 8.04
C GLU A 994 -30.68 28.92 7.38
N GLU A 995 -30.94 28.54 6.12
CA GLU A 995 -30.02 27.69 5.35
C GLU A 995 -28.71 28.43 5.05
N PHE A 996 -28.77 29.75 4.82
CA PHE A 996 -27.59 30.59 4.66
C PHE A 996 -26.73 30.58 5.93
N TYR A 997 -27.35 30.71 7.11
CA TYR A 997 -26.64 30.56 8.38
C TYR A 997 -26.11 29.14 8.62
N LYS A 998 -26.84 28.08 8.24
CA LYS A 998 -26.34 26.70 8.33
C LYS A 998 -25.11 26.45 7.46
N SER A 999 -25.01 27.14 6.33
CA SER A 999 -23.87 27.06 5.42
C SER A 999 -22.68 27.93 5.83
N SER A 1000 -22.94 29.02 6.56
CA SER A 1000 -21.95 30.05 6.89
C SER A 1000 -21.44 29.95 8.32
N LEU A 1001 -22.27 29.54 9.28
CA LEU A 1001 -21.98 29.49 10.72
C LEU A 1001 -21.87 28.04 11.20
N SER A 1002 -21.19 27.85 12.33
CA SER A 1002 -21.13 26.55 12.99
C SER A 1002 -22.41 26.22 13.74
N THR A 1003 -22.59 24.94 14.09
CA THR A 1003 -23.71 24.49 14.92
C THR A 1003 -23.77 25.19 16.28
N ASN A 1004 -22.61 25.50 16.87
CA ASN A 1004 -22.55 26.18 18.17
C ASN A 1004 -23.01 27.64 18.07
N GLN A 1005 -22.52 28.36 17.06
CA GLN A 1005 -22.93 29.73 16.79
C GLN A 1005 -24.41 29.82 16.43
N LEU A 1006 -24.94 28.87 15.65
CA LEU A 1006 -26.37 28.78 15.34
C LEU A 1006 -27.23 28.60 16.59
N THR A 1007 -26.77 27.75 17.52
CA THR A 1007 -27.48 27.49 18.78
C THR A 1007 -27.50 28.75 19.65
N GLU A 1008 -26.36 29.44 19.74
CA GLU A 1008 -26.28 30.71 20.49
C GLU A 1008 -27.11 31.82 19.86
N LEU A 1009 -27.07 31.94 18.52
CA LEU A 1009 -27.85 32.92 17.77
C LEU A 1009 -29.36 32.68 17.94
N ASN A 1010 -29.80 31.43 17.92
CA ASN A 1010 -31.21 31.08 18.12
C ASN A 1010 -31.66 31.25 19.58
N ALA A 1011 -30.74 31.16 20.55
CA ALA A 1011 -31.05 31.37 21.97
C ALA A 1011 -31.20 32.86 22.35
N LYS A 1012 -30.65 33.80 21.56
CA LYS A 1012 -30.64 35.24 21.87
C LYS A 1012 -31.28 36.08 20.73
N PRO A 1013 -32.60 36.34 20.78
CA PRO A 1013 -33.33 36.99 19.68
C PRO A 1013 -32.88 38.41 19.33
N SER A 1014 -32.45 39.21 20.31
CA SER A 1014 -31.95 40.59 20.09
C SER A 1014 -30.67 40.60 19.24
N ILE A 1015 -29.74 39.70 19.55
CA ILE A 1015 -28.47 39.51 18.84
C ILE A 1015 -28.71 38.93 17.44
N LYS A 1016 -29.68 38.00 17.30
CA LYS A 1016 -30.09 37.47 15.99
C LYS A 1016 -30.53 38.58 15.04
N LYS A 1017 -31.15 39.65 15.55
CA LYS A 1017 -31.56 40.82 14.75
C LYS A 1017 -30.36 41.62 14.24
N GLU A 1018 -29.38 41.91 15.10
CA GLU A 1018 -28.15 42.64 14.74
C GLU A 1018 -27.32 41.88 13.69
N ILE A 1019 -27.10 40.58 13.90
CA ILE A 1019 -26.41 39.70 12.94
C ILE A 1019 -27.16 39.62 11.60
N THR A 1020 -28.50 39.65 11.63
CA THR A 1020 -29.32 39.64 10.41
C THR A 1020 -29.17 40.94 9.63
N HIS A 1021 -29.15 42.09 10.29
CA HIS A 1021 -28.87 43.37 9.64
C HIS A 1021 -27.48 43.38 9.00
N PHE A 1022 -26.45 42.96 9.75
CA PHE A 1022 -25.09 42.82 9.23
C PHE A 1022 -25.01 41.88 8.02
N THR A 1023 -25.70 40.74 8.07
CA THR A 1023 -25.75 39.76 6.97
C THR A 1023 -26.37 40.37 5.71
N ILE A 1024 -27.47 41.11 5.85
CA ILE A 1024 -28.13 41.80 4.73
C ILE A 1024 -27.19 42.83 4.09
N GLU A 1025 -26.47 43.60 4.91
CA GLU A 1025 -25.47 44.57 4.43
C GLU A 1025 -24.35 43.88 3.63
N GLN A 1026 -23.82 42.77 4.13
CA GLN A 1026 -22.80 42.00 3.40
C GLN A 1026 -23.36 41.41 2.09
N LEU A 1027 -24.60 40.92 2.09
CA LEU A 1027 -25.25 40.40 0.87
C LEU A 1027 -25.50 41.47 -0.19
N ASN A 1028 -25.76 42.74 0.18
CA ASN A 1028 -25.87 43.85 -0.78
C ASN A 1028 -24.61 43.97 -1.65
N SER A 1029 -23.45 43.84 -1.02
CA SER A 1029 -22.17 43.91 -1.73
C SER A 1029 -21.94 42.70 -2.66
N VAL A 1030 -22.57 41.55 -2.39
CA VAL A 1030 -22.56 40.38 -3.31
C VAL A 1030 -23.45 40.64 -4.53
N VAL A 1031 -24.64 41.21 -4.33
CA VAL A 1031 -25.58 41.54 -5.42
C VAL A 1031 -24.95 42.50 -6.43
N SER A 1032 -24.25 43.52 -5.96
CA SER A 1032 -23.56 44.48 -6.84
C SER A 1032 -22.56 43.80 -7.80
N VAL A 1033 -21.80 42.82 -7.30
CA VAL A 1033 -20.85 42.04 -8.12
C VAL A 1033 -21.56 41.13 -9.12
N LEU A 1034 -22.69 40.53 -8.72
CA LEU A 1034 -23.52 39.72 -9.61
C LEU A 1034 -24.10 40.54 -10.76
N GLU A 1035 -24.59 41.76 -10.49
CA GLU A 1035 -25.13 42.64 -11.53
C GLU A 1035 -24.10 42.99 -12.61
N GLN A 1036 -22.87 43.27 -12.20
CA GLN A 1036 -21.76 43.49 -13.13
C GLN A 1036 -21.48 42.25 -13.98
N SER A 1037 -21.47 41.06 -13.36
CA SER A 1037 -21.20 39.79 -14.05
C SER A 1037 -22.33 39.41 -15.02
N ILE A 1038 -23.59 39.64 -14.64
CA ILE A 1038 -24.78 39.41 -15.46
C ILE A 1038 -24.78 40.33 -16.68
N ALA A 1039 -24.51 41.63 -16.49
CA ALA A 1039 -24.45 42.60 -17.59
C ALA A 1039 -23.41 42.21 -18.65
N MET A 1040 -22.23 41.76 -18.20
CA MET A 1040 -21.15 41.30 -19.09
C MET A 1040 -21.57 40.06 -19.92
N ASN A 1041 -22.21 39.07 -19.29
CA ASN A 1041 -22.65 37.85 -19.98
C ASN A 1041 -23.83 38.13 -20.95
N TRP A 1042 -24.76 39.03 -20.60
CA TRP A 1042 -25.86 39.46 -21.46
C TRP A 1042 -25.35 40.17 -22.72
N ALA A 1043 -24.34 41.04 -22.59
CA ALA A 1043 -23.74 41.74 -23.73
C ALA A 1043 -23.19 40.74 -24.75
N LEU A 1044 -22.44 39.73 -24.29
CA LEU A 1044 -21.86 38.71 -25.18
C LEU A 1044 -22.92 37.78 -25.78
N LYS A 1045 -23.91 37.34 -24.99
CA LYS A 1045 -25.04 36.55 -25.50
C LYS A 1045 -25.79 37.30 -26.60
N GLY A 1046 -26.06 38.59 -26.42
CA GLY A 1046 -26.72 39.43 -27.42
C GLY A 1046 -25.95 39.49 -28.74
N VAL A 1047 -24.61 39.47 -28.71
CA VAL A 1047 -23.78 39.37 -29.92
C VAL A 1047 -24.04 38.05 -30.66
N TYR A 1048 -24.09 36.92 -29.95
CA TYR A 1048 -24.34 35.62 -30.57
C TYR A 1048 -25.77 35.43 -31.05
N SER A 1049 -26.77 35.80 -30.26
CA SER A 1049 -28.17 35.75 -30.68
C SER A 1049 -28.40 36.61 -31.94
N ASN A 1050 -27.77 37.79 -32.02
CA ASN A 1050 -27.83 38.63 -33.23
C ASN A 1050 -27.11 37.98 -34.41
N ALA A 1051 -25.95 37.34 -34.20
CA ALA A 1051 -25.23 36.63 -35.24
C ALA A 1051 -26.04 35.43 -35.78
N ILE A 1052 -26.65 34.62 -34.91
CA ILE A 1052 -27.51 33.49 -35.27
C ILE A 1052 -28.76 33.96 -36.04
N ASN A 1053 -29.40 35.03 -35.57
CA ASN A 1053 -30.60 35.59 -36.20
C ASN A 1053 -30.33 36.34 -37.52
N SER A 1054 -29.08 36.77 -37.78
CA SER A 1054 -28.70 37.48 -39.00
C SER A 1054 -28.44 36.56 -40.21
N ILE A 1055 -28.42 35.24 -40.00
CA ILE A 1055 -28.20 34.24 -41.05
C ILE A 1055 -29.57 33.76 -41.56
N ASP A 1056 -29.93 34.10 -42.81
CA ASP A 1056 -31.24 33.74 -43.36
C ASP A 1056 -31.33 32.24 -43.75
N SER A 1057 -32.56 31.70 -43.73
CA SER A 1057 -32.84 30.30 -44.09
C SER A 1057 -32.44 29.96 -45.53
N GLU A 1058 -32.37 30.95 -46.42
CA GLU A 1058 -32.01 30.79 -47.82
C GLU A 1058 -30.50 30.60 -48.01
N THR A 1059 -29.67 31.28 -47.22
CA THR A 1059 -28.21 31.15 -47.18
C THR A 1059 -27.79 29.83 -46.55
N VAL A 1060 -28.46 29.39 -45.47
CA VAL A 1060 -28.25 28.04 -44.89
C VAL A 1060 -28.61 26.95 -45.90
N SER A 1061 -29.72 27.10 -46.62
CA SER A 1061 -30.16 26.17 -47.68
C SER A 1061 -29.21 26.16 -48.89
N LYS A 1062 -28.73 27.33 -49.34
CA LYS A 1062 -27.73 27.45 -50.42
C LYS A 1062 -26.39 26.82 -50.03
N ILE A 1063 -25.92 27.01 -48.81
CA ILE A 1063 -24.67 26.44 -48.34
C ILE A 1063 -24.79 24.93 -48.07
N ALA A 1064 -25.94 24.47 -47.54
CA ALA A 1064 -26.23 23.04 -47.43
C ALA A 1064 -26.29 22.36 -48.81
N LYS A 1065 -26.85 23.04 -49.82
CA LYS A 1065 -26.87 22.59 -51.22
C LYS A 1065 -25.46 22.55 -51.83
N VAL A 1066 -24.66 23.61 -51.67
CA VAL A 1066 -23.27 23.68 -52.16
C VAL A 1066 -22.35 22.65 -51.47
N SER A 1067 -22.51 22.43 -50.16
CA SER A 1067 -21.76 21.39 -49.42
C SER A 1067 -22.14 19.96 -49.84
N LYS A 1068 -23.43 19.74 -50.13
CA LYS A 1068 -23.94 18.48 -50.69
C LYS A 1068 -23.49 18.25 -52.14
N ASP A 1069 -23.39 19.32 -52.94
CA ASP A 1069 -22.90 19.27 -54.31
C ASP A 1069 -21.37 19.08 -54.35
N LEU A 1070 -20.62 19.67 -53.41
CA LEU A 1070 -19.16 19.50 -53.25
C LEU A 1070 -18.76 18.10 -52.74
N SER A 1071 -19.55 17.52 -51.82
CA SER A 1071 -19.34 16.15 -51.33
C SER A 1071 -19.68 15.06 -52.36
N ASN A 1072 -20.43 15.41 -53.42
CA ASN A 1072 -20.79 14.51 -54.52
C ASN A 1072 -19.83 14.58 -55.71
N LEU A 1073 -18.86 15.51 -55.73
CA LEU A 1073 -17.84 15.59 -56.78
C LEU A 1073 -16.85 14.42 -56.66
N LYS A 1074 -16.72 13.62 -57.74
CA LYS A 1074 -15.69 12.59 -57.82
C LYS A 1074 -14.32 13.26 -58.03
N PHE A 1075 -13.31 12.73 -57.34
CA PHE A 1075 -11.95 13.29 -57.25
C PHE A 1075 -11.28 13.52 -58.63
N ASP A 1076 -11.72 12.81 -59.67
CA ASP A 1076 -11.17 12.91 -61.03
C ASP A 1076 -11.64 14.15 -61.83
N ASP A 1077 -12.73 14.82 -61.44
CA ASP A 1077 -13.28 15.97 -62.18
C ASP A 1077 -12.67 17.32 -61.75
N VAL A 1078 -12.01 17.39 -60.60
CA VAL A 1078 -11.40 18.64 -60.06
C VAL A 1078 -10.16 19.07 -60.86
N PHE A 1079 -9.49 18.15 -61.55
CA PHE A 1079 -8.28 18.41 -62.36
C PHE A 1079 -8.56 18.86 -63.81
N LYS A 1080 -9.81 19.13 -64.21
CA LYS A 1080 -10.14 19.58 -65.57
C LYS A 1080 -10.08 21.09 -65.82
N TYR A 1081 -9.91 21.92 -64.80
CA TYR A 1081 -9.78 23.37 -64.98
C TYR A 1081 -8.36 23.73 -65.42
N LYS A 1082 -8.22 24.10 -66.70
CA LYS A 1082 -6.94 24.23 -67.41
C LYS A 1082 -6.35 25.65 -67.41
N SER A 1083 -6.90 26.61 -66.66
CA SER A 1083 -6.33 27.95 -66.60
C SER A 1083 -6.25 28.53 -65.18
N SER A 1084 -5.19 29.29 -64.94
CA SER A 1084 -4.92 30.03 -63.70
C SER A 1084 -6.04 31.00 -63.33
N GLU A 1085 -6.87 31.44 -64.28
CA GLU A 1085 -7.93 32.43 -64.06
C GLU A 1085 -9.21 31.80 -63.50
N GLU A 1086 -9.58 30.59 -63.93
CA GLU A 1086 -10.77 29.89 -63.40
C GLU A 1086 -10.58 29.48 -61.93
N TYR A 1087 -9.37 29.05 -61.57
CA TYR A 1087 -9.02 28.77 -60.17
C TYR A 1087 -9.00 30.05 -59.32
N LEU A 1088 -8.54 31.18 -59.86
CA LEU A 1088 -8.55 32.47 -59.17
C LEU A 1088 -9.98 33.00 -59.00
N CYS A 1089 -10.87 32.75 -59.97
CA CYS A 1089 -12.29 33.06 -59.88
C CYS A 1089 -12.97 32.25 -58.77
N LEU A 1090 -12.72 30.94 -58.70
CA LEU A 1090 -13.22 30.07 -57.63
C LEU A 1090 -12.68 30.48 -56.25
N LYS A 1091 -11.39 30.85 -56.18
CA LYS A 1091 -10.75 31.38 -54.96
C LYS A 1091 -11.35 32.70 -54.52
N THR A 1092 -11.78 33.54 -55.47
CA THR A 1092 -12.41 34.85 -55.20
C THR A 1092 -13.89 34.70 -54.82
N GLU A 1093 -14.62 33.75 -55.41
CA GLU A 1093 -15.97 33.38 -54.99
C GLU A 1093 -16.00 32.73 -53.60
N LEU A 1094 -15.05 31.84 -53.28
CA LEU A 1094 -14.87 31.27 -51.94
C LEU A 1094 -14.45 32.34 -50.90
N ARG A 1095 -13.65 33.32 -51.31
CA ARG A 1095 -13.26 34.49 -50.49
C ARG A 1095 -14.46 35.39 -50.16
N ASN A 1096 -15.41 35.54 -51.10
CA ASN A 1096 -16.63 36.32 -50.89
C ASN A 1096 -17.69 35.57 -50.05
N LEU A 1097 -17.69 34.24 -50.07
CA LEU A 1097 -18.64 33.40 -49.31
C LEU A 1097 -18.29 33.26 -47.82
N ASN A 1098 -17.05 33.52 -47.39
CA ASN A 1098 -16.69 33.40 -45.98
C ASN A 1098 -15.48 34.27 -45.57
N ALA A 1099 -15.72 35.55 -45.27
CA ALA A 1099 -14.69 36.51 -44.88
C ALA A 1099 -13.92 36.14 -43.58
N ALA A 1100 -14.47 35.24 -42.74
CA ALA A 1100 -13.83 34.78 -41.51
C ALA A 1100 -12.80 33.64 -41.71
N LEU A 1101 -12.88 32.90 -42.83
CA LEU A 1101 -11.98 31.80 -43.15
C LEU A 1101 -10.67 32.28 -43.80
N TYR A 1102 -10.69 33.45 -44.45
CA TYR A 1102 -9.53 34.04 -45.12
C TYR A 1102 -8.39 34.39 -44.15
N THR A 1103 -8.71 34.75 -42.89
CA THR A 1103 -7.72 35.09 -41.86
C THR A 1103 -7.00 33.86 -41.28
N ARG A 1104 -7.58 32.65 -41.42
CA ARG A 1104 -6.93 31.39 -41.01
C ARG A 1104 -6.07 30.77 -42.10
N LEU A 1105 -6.37 31.05 -43.37
CA LEU A 1105 -5.62 30.52 -44.52
C LEU A 1105 -4.49 31.45 -44.99
N SER A 1106 -4.42 32.69 -44.52
CA SER A 1106 -3.42 33.68 -44.93
C SER A 1106 -2.00 33.42 -44.39
N ASN A 1107 -1.80 32.43 -43.52
CA ASN A 1107 -0.49 32.13 -42.91
C ASN A 1107 0.21 30.89 -43.50
N ILE A 1108 -0.27 30.35 -44.62
CA ILE A 1108 0.48 29.35 -45.38
C ILE A 1108 1.28 30.13 -46.43
N GLU A 1109 2.53 30.43 -46.11
CA GLU A 1109 3.51 30.91 -47.10
C GLU A 1109 3.60 29.88 -48.24
N THR A 1110 3.57 30.39 -49.46
CA THR A 1110 3.77 29.62 -50.70
C THR A 1110 5.06 28.81 -50.65
N PRO A 1111 5.04 27.48 -50.84
CA PRO A 1111 6.20 26.78 -51.36
C PRO A 1111 6.19 26.91 -52.88
N ALA A 1112 7.23 27.52 -53.43
CA ALA A 1112 7.60 27.29 -54.81
C ALA A 1112 7.85 25.80 -55.02
N SER A 1113 7.22 25.24 -56.06
CA SER A 1113 7.56 23.96 -56.71
C SER A 1113 7.93 22.80 -55.77
N ASN A 1114 6.95 22.00 -55.34
CA ASN A 1114 7.04 20.54 -55.33
C ASN A 1114 5.66 19.95 -55.03
N VAL A 1115 5.30 18.92 -55.80
CA VAL A 1115 4.01 18.22 -55.76
C VAL A 1115 3.77 17.67 -54.35
N ILE A 1116 2.80 18.24 -53.63
CA ILE A 1116 2.29 17.70 -52.36
C ILE A 1116 1.21 16.66 -52.73
N ASN A 1117 1.49 15.38 -52.48
CA ASN A 1117 0.45 14.36 -52.35
C ASN A 1117 -0.31 14.65 -51.04
N LEU A 1118 -1.30 15.54 -51.11
CA LEU A 1118 -2.33 15.63 -50.07
C LEU A 1118 -3.21 14.39 -50.19
N ASP A 1119 -3.15 13.53 -49.18
CA ASP A 1119 -4.05 12.39 -49.07
C ASP A 1119 -5.51 12.90 -49.04
N LYS A 1120 -6.42 12.13 -49.64
CA LYS A 1120 -7.84 12.49 -49.82
C LYS A 1120 -8.50 12.88 -48.50
N GLN A 1121 -8.03 12.33 -47.37
CA GLN A 1121 -8.51 12.68 -46.04
C GLN A 1121 -8.09 14.08 -45.57
N ASP A 1122 -6.89 14.54 -45.88
CA ASP A 1122 -6.39 15.85 -45.41
C ASP A 1122 -6.95 17.02 -46.23
N PHE A 1123 -7.16 16.81 -47.54
CA PHE A 1123 -7.85 17.79 -48.40
C PHE A 1123 -9.35 17.90 -48.07
N LEU A 1124 -10.01 16.79 -47.73
CA LEU A 1124 -11.41 16.81 -47.28
C LEU A 1124 -11.56 17.31 -45.84
N ALA A 1125 -10.57 17.11 -44.96
CA ALA A 1125 -10.58 17.61 -43.58
C ALA A 1125 -10.41 19.14 -43.50
N SER A 1126 -9.67 19.74 -44.44
CA SER A 1126 -9.47 21.20 -44.51
C SER A 1126 -10.68 21.96 -45.07
N PHE A 1127 -11.60 21.29 -45.76
CA PHE A 1127 -12.82 21.86 -46.34
C PHE A 1127 -14.10 21.72 -45.49
N ASN A 1128 -13.99 21.25 -44.23
CA ASN A 1128 -15.15 21.09 -43.36
C ASN A 1128 -15.11 22.04 -42.16
N PRO A 1129 -15.78 23.19 -42.28
CA PRO A 1129 -16.90 23.40 -41.40
C PRO A 1129 -18.13 23.66 -42.25
N SER A 1130 -19.03 22.68 -42.33
CA SER A 1130 -20.43 22.98 -42.66
C SER A 1130 -20.87 24.17 -41.82
N VAL A 1131 -21.60 25.12 -42.41
CA VAL A 1131 -22.25 26.20 -41.65
C VAL A 1131 -23.07 25.63 -40.49
N GLU A 1132 -23.54 24.39 -40.62
CA GLU A 1132 -24.12 23.57 -39.56
C GLU A 1132 -23.18 23.43 -38.34
N ASN A 1133 -21.92 23.01 -38.48
CA ASN A 1133 -20.97 22.94 -37.34
C ASN A 1133 -20.66 24.31 -36.72
N TYR A 1134 -20.62 25.38 -37.52
CA TYR A 1134 -20.41 26.74 -37.01
C TYR A 1134 -21.65 27.25 -36.26
N LEU A 1135 -22.85 27.03 -36.79
CA LEU A 1135 -24.12 27.33 -36.14
C LEU A 1135 -24.33 26.47 -34.89
N THR A 1136 -23.94 25.19 -34.92
CA THR A 1136 -23.94 24.31 -33.76
C THR A 1136 -23.02 24.85 -32.67
N ARG A 1137 -21.80 25.28 -33.01
CA ARG A 1137 -20.88 25.89 -32.05
C ARG A 1137 -21.37 27.23 -31.51
N LEU A 1138 -21.92 28.11 -32.36
CA LEU A 1138 -22.55 29.36 -31.91
C LEU A 1138 -23.75 29.10 -31.00
N GLY A 1139 -24.57 28.10 -31.33
CA GLY A 1139 -25.69 27.64 -30.51
C GLY A 1139 -25.22 27.04 -29.18
N GLU A 1140 -24.12 26.28 -29.17
CA GLU A 1140 -23.47 25.80 -27.95
C GLU A 1140 -22.96 26.97 -27.08
N TYR A 1141 -22.33 27.98 -27.68
CA TYR A 1141 -21.88 29.18 -26.97
C TYR A 1141 -23.03 29.99 -26.38
N GLU A 1142 -24.09 30.21 -27.15
CA GLU A 1142 -25.30 30.88 -26.69
C GLU A 1142 -25.99 30.08 -25.56
N SER A 1143 -26.04 28.76 -25.69
CA SER A 1143 -26.60 27.86 -24.68
C SER A 1143 -25.81 27.91 -23.36
N ASN A 1144 -24.48 27.83 -23.42
CA ASN A 1144 -23.61 27.93 -22.25
C ASN A 1144 -23.74 29.29 -21.53
N LEU A 1145 -23.79 30.39 -22.29
CA LEU A 1145 -24.01 31.73 -21.74
C LEU A 1145 -25.41 31.86 -21.12
N SER A 1146 -26.42 31.26 -21.74
CA SER A 1146 -27.79 31.22 -21.20
C SER A 1146 -27.85 30.47 -19.88
N GLU A 1147 -27.19 29.31 -19.78
CA GLU A 1147 -27.14 28.53 -18.55
C GLU A 1147 -26.41 29.28 -17.41
N ALA A 1148 -25.30 29.97 -17.73
CA ALA A 1148 -24.58 30.77 -16.76
C ALA A 1148 -25.40 32.00 -16.30
N LEU A 1149 -26.10 32.67 -17.21
CA LEU A 1149 -27.00 33.78 -16.90
C LEU A 1149 -28.13 33.33 -15.98
N ILE A 1150 -28.79 32.21 -16.30
CA ILE A 1150 -29.82 31.60 -15.44
C ILE A 1150 -29.26 31.34 -14.04
N THR A 1151 -28.05 30.80 -13.95
CA THR A 1151 -27.41 30.52 -12.66
C THR A 1151 -27.14 31.80 -11.87
N LEU A 1152 -26.55 32.83 -12.49
CA LEU A 1152 -26.22 34.11 -11.83
C LEU A 1152 -27.47 34.90 -11.43
N GLU A 1153 -28.48 34.96 -12.30
CA GLU A 1153 -29.77 35.60 -12.02
C GLU A 1153 -30.52 34.87 -10.91
N TRP A 1154 -30.45 33.53 -10.88
CA TRP A 1154 -31.01 32.73 -9.80
C TRP A 1154 -30.37 33.10 -8.44
N PHE A 1155 -29.04 33.19 -8.35
CA PHE A 1155 -28.37 33.61 -7.11
C PHE A 1155 -28.79 35.02 -6.69
N LYS A 1156 -28.90 35.96 -7.64
CA LYS A 1156 -29.36 37.32 -7.36
C LYS A 1156 -30.79 37.30 -6.79
N ALA A 1157 -31.72 36.60 -7.45
CA ALA A 1157 -33.12 36.50 -7.02
C ALA A 1157 -33.25 35.87 -5.62
N GLN A 1158 -32.52 34.79 -5.33
CA GLN A 1158 -32.54 34.16 -4.01
C GLN A 1158 -31.99 35.08 -2.91
N ILE A 1159 -30.92 35.83 -3.18
CA ILE A 1159 -30.38 36.82 -2.22
C ILE A 1159 -31.39 37.94 -1.98
N GLU A 1160 -32.09 38.42 -3.01
CA GLU A 1160 -33.16 39.40 -2.88
C GLU A 1160 -34.36 38.88 -2.09
N ASP A 1161 -34.75 37.62 -2.27
CA ASP A 1161 -35.81 36.97 -1.50
C ASP A 1161 -35.42 36.82 -0.03
N ILE A 1162 -34.20 36.36 0.28
CA ILE A 1162 -33.67 36.30 1.65
C ILE A 1162 -33.80 37.66 2.34
N LYS A 1163 -33.46 38.75 1.63
CA LYS A 1163 -33.58 40.13 2.16
C LYS A 1163 -35.03 40.49 2.42
N ARG A 1164 -35.93 40.26 1.46
CA ARG A 1164 -37.37 40.58 1.57
C ARG A 1164 -38.05 39.83 2.73
N PHE A 1165 -37.80 38.53 2.86
CA PHE A 1165 -38.39 37.71 3.93
C PHE A 1165 -37.86 38.11 5.31
N SER A 1166 -36.55 38.36 5.44
CA SER A 1166 -35.94 38.77 6.71
C SER A 1166 -36.40 40.16 7.16
N LEU A 1167 -36.60 41.09 6.22
CA LEU A 1167 -37.20 42.40 6.49
C LEU A 1167 -38.66 42.27 6.96
N ARG A 1168 -39.48 41.42 6.33
CA ARG A 1168 -40.88 41.17 6.75
C ARG A 1168 -41.00 40.55 8.14
N GLU A 1169 -40.14 39.60 8.48
CA GLU A 1169 -40.10 38.98 9.81
C GLU A 1169 -39.66 39.95 10.91
N THR A 1170 -38.81 40.91 10.56
CA THR A 1170 -38.38 41.99 11.45
C THR A 1170 -39.50 43.01 11.65
N ILE A 1171 -40.25 43.33 10.58
CA ILE A 1171 -41.38 44.30 10.58
C ILE A 1171 -42.61 43.76 11.34
N SER A 1172 -42.88 42.45 11.29
CA SER A 1172 -44.03 41.83 11.97
C SER A 1172 -43.96 41.82 13.51
N LYS A 1173 -42.84 42.23 14.11
CA LYS A 1173 -42.67 42.30 15.58
C LYS A 1173 -42.69 43.73 16.15
N PHE A 1174 -42.88 44.75 15.32
CA PHE A 1174 -43.05 46.15 15.74
C PHE A 1174 -44.49 46.42 16.20
N SER A 1175 -44.67 47.35 17.15
CA SER A 1175 -46.00 47.84 17.55
C SER A 1175 -46.70 48.53 16.37
N LEU A 1176 -48.04 48.66 16.43
CA LEU A 1176 -48.84 49.23 15.33
C LEU A 1176 -48.32 50.63 14.90
N GLU A 1177 -47.88 51.45 15.85
CA GLU A 1177 -47.31 52.78 15.63
C GLU A 1177 -45.94 52.74 14.94
N GLN A 1178 -45.09 51.78 15.28
CA GLN A 1178 -43.78 51.58 14.65
C GLN A 1178 -43.89 51.02 13.23
N ARG A 1179 -44.98 50.29 12.91
CA ARG A 1179 -45.27 49.84 11.54
C ARG A 1179 -45.76 50.98 10.64
N LEU A 1180 -46.44 51.98 11.20
CA LEU A 1180 -46.95 53.14 10.47
C LEU A 1180 -45.82 54.11 10.07
N SER A 1181 -44.78 54.26 10.89
CA SER A 1181 -43.61 55.11 10.55
C SER A 1181 -42.65 54.50 9.52
N LEU A 1182 -42.65 53.16 9.38
CA LEU A 1182 -41.87 52.43 8.35
C LEU A 1182 -42.62 52.29 7.01
N SER A 1183 -43.89 52.70 6.95
CA SER A 1183 -44.79 52.42 5.82
C SER A 1183 -44.62 53.34 4.61
N THR A 1184 -43.82 54.40 4.70
CA THR A 1184 -43.64 55.37 3.61
C THR A 1184 -42.59 54.96 2.56
N ASP A 1185 -41.65 54.07 2.88
CA ASP A 1185 -40.55 53.71 1.94
C ASP A 1185 -40.62 52.29 1.34
N LEU A 1186 -41.60 51.45 1.73
CA LEU A 1186 -41.63 50.02 1.36
C LEU A 1186 -42.84 49.56 0.53
N CYS A 1187 -43.75 50.47 0.15
CA CYS A 1187 -45.01 50.12 -0.54
C CYS A 1187 -44.95 50.14 -2.09
N THR A 1188 -43.78 50.13 -2.73
CA THR A 1188 -43.69 50.20 -4.21
C THR A 1188 -42.90 49.06 -4.87
N MET A 1189 -42.92 47.84 -4.31
CA MET A 1189 -42.43 46.67 -5.04
C MET A 1189 -43.54 45.62 -5.23
N PRO A 1190 -43.86 45.23 -6.49
CA PRO A 1190 -44.93 44.27 -6.75
C PRO A 1190 -44.54 42.88 -6.20
N VAL A 1191 -45.54 42.22 -5.63
CA VAL A 1191 -45.48 40.83 -5.19
C VAL A 1191 -45.58 39.94 -6.44
N ASN A 1192 -44.47 39.34 -6.88
CA ASN A 1192 -44.55 38.17 -7.76
C ASN A 1192 -44.77 36.93 -6.90
N THR A 1193 -46.03 36.60 -6.65
CA THR A 1193 -46.43 35.26 -6.23
C THR A 1193 -46.30 34.31 -7.42
N ASN A 1194 -45.57 33.22 -7.21
CA ASN A 1194 -45.38 32.06 -8.09
C ASN A 1194 -44.40 32.24 -9.26
N VAL A 1195 -43.11 31.99 -8.97
CA VAL A 1195 -42.20 31.37 -9.94
C VAL A 1195 -41.67 30.08 -9.32
N THR A 1196 -42.51 29.05 -9.31
CA THR A 1196 -42.03 27.66 -9.26
C THR A 1196 -41.60 27.31 -10.68
N ILE A 1197 -40.34 27.60 -11.04
CA ILE A 1197 -39.73 26.93 -12.18
C ILE A 1197 -39.01 25.71 -11.60
N SER A 1198 -39.67 24.57 -11.69
CA SER A 1198 -38.99 23.28 -11.58
C SER A 1198 -38.11 23.12 -12.83
N PRO A 1199 -36.91 22.51 -12.76
CA PRO A 1199 -36.09 22.23 -13.93
C PRO A 1199 -36.72 21.24 -14.93
N ASP A 1200 -37.85 20.62 -14.59
CA ASP A 1200 -38.36 19.40 -15.23
C ASP A 1200 -39.38 19.59 -16.38
N ARG A 1201 -39.49 20.74 -17.05
CA ARG A 1201 -40.35 20.83 -18.25
C ARG A 1201 -39.72 21.58 -19.41
N VAL A 1202 -39.08 20.80 -20.27
CA VAL A 1202 -39.06 21.06 -21.71
C VAL A 1202 -40.45 20.73 -22.23
N ASP A 1203 -41.24 21.74 -22.59
CA ASP A 1203 -42.34 21.56 -23.52
C ASP A 1203 -42.19 22.56 -24.67
N SER A 1204 -42.02 21.99 -25.86
CA SER A 1204 -42.14 22.63 -27.15
C SER A 1204 -43.56 23.16 -27.35
N ASN A 1205 -43.68 24.41 -27.81
CA ASN A 1205 -44.88 25.13 -28.27
C ASN A 1205 -45.46 26.15 -27.29
N MET A 1206 -45.08 27.42 -27.44
CA MET A 1206 -46.01 28.55 -27.28
C MET A 1206 -45.66 29.66 -28.28
N HIS A 1207 -46.37 29.65 -29.41
CA HIS A 1207 -46.58 30.84 -30.23
C HIS A 1207 -47.50 31.83 -29.51
N THR A 1208 -47.24 33.11 -29.76
CA THR A 1208 -48.14 34.26 -29.61
C THR A 1208 -48.69 34.56 -28.22
N THR A 1209 -48.16 35.61 -27.59
CA THR A 1209 -48.99 36.54 -26.81
C THR A 1209 -48.39 37.94 -26.85
N LYS A 1210 -49.12 38.85 -27.50
CA LYS A 1210 -48.83 40.29 -27.59
C LYS A 1210 -48.80 40.90 -26.19
N VAL A 1211 -47.70 41.52 -25.80
CA VAL A 1211 -47.64 42.45 -24.67
C VAL A 1211 -47.52 43.88 -25.20
N THR A 1212 -48.43 44.71 -24.73
CA THR A 1212 -48.73 46.08 -25.12
C THR A 1212 -47.61 47.06 -24.76
N LYS A 1213 -47.37 48.01 -25.67
CA LYS A 1213 -46.52 49.19 -25.49
C LYS A 1213 -46.96 49.97 -24.24
N ARG A 1214 -46.04 50.17 -23.29
CA ARG A 1214 -46.04 51.34 -22.39
C ARG A 1214 -44.66 51.95 -22.36
N SER A 1215 -44.65 53.26 -22.63
CA SER A 1215 -43.48 54.11 -22.83
C SER A 1215 -42.68 54.32 -21.54
N THR A 1216 -41.38 54.08 -21.60
CA THR A 1216 -40.40 54.70 -20.70
C THR A 1216 -39.17 55.13 -21.50
N ARG A 1217 -39.01 56.47 -21.55
CA ARG A 1217 -37.87 57.32 -21.89
C ARG A 1217 -36.61 56.68 -22.48
N ASN A 1218 -36.26 57.18 -23.67
CA ASN A 1218 -34.92 57.16 -24.27
C ASN A 1218 -33.83 57.51 -23.24
N VAL A 1219 -33.00 56.53 -22.90
CA VAL A 1219 -31.61 56.77 -22.47
C VAL A 1219 -30.74 55.92 -23.38
N THR A 1220 -30.08 56.59 -24.32
CA THR A 1220 -29.07 56.03 -25.20
C THR A 1220 -27.80 55.70 -24.40
N PRO A 1221 -27.31 54.45 -24.35
CA PRO A 1221 -25.98 54.14 -23.81
C PRO A 1221 -24.98 54.16 -24.97
N LYS A 1222 -24.51 55.36 -25.35
CA LYS A 1222 -23.28 55.56 -26.13
C LYS A 1222 -22.31 56.30 -25.21
N PRO A 1223 -21.57 55.60 -24.33
CA PRO A 1223 -20.11 55.57 -24.50
C PRO A 1223 -19.37 54.33 -23.93
N LEU A 1224 -20.02 53.18 -23.67
CA LEU A 1224 -19.33 52.00 -23.10
C LEU A 1224 -18.80 51.00 -24.14
N LEU A 1225 -19.23 51.12 -25.40
CA LEU A 1225 -18.86 50.19 -26.49
C LEU A 1225 -17.46 50.48 -27.06
N GLU A 1226 -17.00 51.74 -26.99
CA GLU A 1226 -15.68 52.16 -27.52
C GLU A 1226 -14.52 51.85 -26.55
N SER A 1227 -14.77 51.67 -25.25
CA SER A 1227 -13.71 51.28 -24.30
C SER A 1227 -13.47 49.76 -24.23
N LEU A 1228 -14.44 48.95 -24.64
CA LEU A 1228 -14.35 47.48 -24.65
C LEU A 1228 -13.74 46.92 -25.95
N LEU A 1229 -13.60 47.72 -27.00
CA LEU A 1229 -12.95 47.32 -28.26
C LEU A 1229 -11.45 47.68 -28.33
N ASN A 1230 -10.91 48.40 -27.34
CA ASN A 1230 -9.50 48.81 -27.27
C ASN A 1230 -8.69 48.12 -26.14
N LEU A 1231 -9.23 47.03 -25.55
CA LEU A 1231 -8.55 46.09 -24.64
C LEU A 1231 -8.65 44.69 -25.21
#